data_AF-A0A0W0EED0-F1
#
_entry.id   AF-A0A0W0EED0-F1
#
_cell.length_a   1.000
_cell.length_b   1.000
_cell.length_c   1.000
_cell.angle_alpha   90.00
_cell.angle_beta   90.00
_cell.angle_gamma   90.00
#
_symmetry.space_group_name_H-M   'P 1'
#
loop_
_entity.id
_entity.type
_entity.pdbx_description
1 polymer ?
#
loop_
_entity_poly.entity_id
_entity_poly.type
_entity_poly.pdbx_seq_one_letter_code
_entity_poly.pdbx_strand_id
1 'polypeptide(L)'
;MTVSDDEDGVILKRRKLYNVVKDESDDEENHITGLKSSIVKAEEGDEETKDAKLVNTDNDSPNSDDLEENVSDDLEEDYKWWEEQDKDDTIKWTTLEHNGVLFPPPYEALPSHVKLYYEGNPVDLPLEAEEVAGFFAHLLETPHAQNPVFQKNFFEDFKHVLNDTGGTQNGIEIESFDKMDFSAMHDYFVQLKEEKKSMTAMQKKEIRLEREKFEEKYKFCELDGRREQVGNFKVEPPDLFRGRGAHPKTGKLKRRIRPEDIVLNLGEGAPIPPPPSGHQWGEIRHDNTVQWLAMWRENIFGSFKYVRLAANSSLKGQSDFKKFEKARELKNHIDRIRKEYRNNFKSKLMVERQKAVAVYLIDVFALRAGGEKSEEEADTVGCCSLRYEHITLKPPNTVIFDFLGKDSIRFYQEVQVDPKVFKNLALFKKPPKQPGHQLFDRLDPSLLNKFLQNYMTGLTAKVFRTYNASKTMQEQLDLIPNEGSVAEKLLKYNAANRTVAILCNHQRTVTAGHAKSVAKSSDRIEEFKWQKERLKKGILQIEPDRIKDTPDYFEDINSIDKEIEAKIHERIVEREIQKYHNKFKRENDKRKFEGEEPLPEETLKEWLDNVKQLKQQYAEELATGIVQLKASMNSVEKLEKAIERLDQRISTSQVQLQDREANSEVSLGTSKINYIDPRLSVVFCKKYGVPIEKIFTKSLREKFKWAIESVDETWRF
;
A
#
# COMPACT_ATOMS: atom_id res chain seq x y z
N MET A 1 -26.35 2.55 -52.87
CA MET A 1 -25.44 3.70 -53.03
C MET A 1 -25.32 4.36 -51.67
N THR A 2 -24.06 4.61 -51.29
CA THR A 2 -23.54 5.41 -50.15
C THR A 2 -23.76 4.91 -48.72
N VAL A 3 -22.70 5.11 -47.95
CA VAL A 3 -22.22 4.49 -46.70
C VAL A 3 -22.06 5.59 -45.64
N SER A 4 -22.28 5.28 -44.36
CA SER A 4 -21.57 5.81 -43.18
C SER A 4 -22.06 5.01 -41.96
N ASP A 5 -21.25 4.14 -41.35
CA ASP A 5 -20.26 4.40 -40.28
C ASP A 5 -20.82 5.18 -39.09
N ASP A 6 -20.94 4.50 -37.95
CA ASP A 6 -20.81 5.07 -36.61
C ASP A 6 -20.42 3.99 -35.57
N GLU A 7 -19.48 4.38 -34.71
CA GLU A 7 -18.80 3.63 -33.65
C GLU A 7 -19.69 3.44 -32.40
N ASP A 8 -19.68 2.25 -31.80
CA ASP A 8 -20.28 2.01 -30.49
C ASP A 8 -19.20 1.71 -29.43
N GLY A 9 -18.89 2.74 -28.64
CA GLY A 9 -18.15 2.67 -27.39
C GLY A 9 -19.00 2.09 -26.26
N VAL A 10 -18.48 1.07 -25.57
CA VAL A 10 -19.17 0.38 -24.47
C VAL A 10 -19.17 1.26 -23.22
N ILE A 11 -20.34 1.81 -22.88
CA ILE A 11 -20.58 2.56 -21.64
C ILE A 11 -20.86 1.58 -20.48
N LEU A 12 -19.92 1.49 -19.53
CA LEU A 12 -20.10 0.78 -18.25
C LEU A 12 -21.08 1.56 -17.35
N LYS A 13 -22.30 1.05 -17.16
CA LYS A 13 -23.31 1.63 -16.27
C LYS A 13 -22.98 1.40 -14.78
N ARG A 14 -23.25 2.44 -13.98
CA ARG A 14 -23.06 2.54 -12.51
C ARG A 14 -23.79 1.43 -11.72
N ARG A 15 -23.11 0.92 -10.69
CA ARG A 15 -23.58 -0.06 -9.69
C ARG A 15 -24.46 0.56 -8.58
N LYS A 16 -25.33 -0.25 -7.95
CA LYS A 16 -25.96 0.01 -6.64
C LYS A 16 -25.87 -1.23 -5.71
N LEU A 17 -25.32 -0.96 -4.51
CA LEU A 17 -25.57 -1.46 -3.12
C LEU A 17 -25.32 -2.92 -2.62
N TYR A 18 -24.43 -2.97 -1.59
CA TYR A 18 -24.31 -3.69 -0.27
C TYR A 18 -24.49 -5.22 -0.08
N ASN A 19 -23.47 -5.84 0.53
CA ASN A 19 -23.49 -6.38 1.91
C ASN A 19 -22.02 -6.53 2.41
N VAL A 20 -21.73 -6.06 3.62
CA VAL A 20 -20.38 -5.86 4.18
C VAL A 20 -19.99 -7.05 5.06
N VAL A 21 -18.86 -7.70 4.75
CA VAL A 21 -18.10 -8.51 5.71
C VAL A 21 -16.87 -7.70 6.10
N LYS A 22 -16.72 -7.46 7.40
CA LYS A 22 -15.70 -6.62 8.00
C LYS A 22 -14.39 -7.42 8.03
N ASP A 23 -13.39 -6.96 7.27
CA ASP A 23 -12.05 -7.55 7.23
C ASP A 23 -11.05 -6.41 7.43
N GLU A 24 -10.54 -6.27 8.65
CA GLU A 24 -9.52 -5.30 9.04
C GLU A 24 -8.17 -6.03 9.09
N SER A 25 -7.41 -5.96 7.99
CA SER A 25 -5.98 -6.29 8.00
C SER A 25 -5.28 -5.46 6.94
N ASP A 26 -4.55 -4.42 7.39
CA ASP A 26 -3.41 -3.79 6.71
C ASP A 26 -2.80 -2.80 7.72
N ASP A 27 -2.12 -3.32 8.75
CA ASP A 27 -1.09 -2.58 9.48
C ASP A 27 0.26 -2.86 8.80
N GLU A 28 0.41 -2.35 7.58
CA GLU A 28 1.72 -1.89 7.09
C GLU A 28 1.70 -0.37 7.23
N GLU A 29 2.54 0.16 8.11
CA GLU A 29 2.75 1.61 8.30
C GLU A 29 3.23 2.27 6.99
N ASN A 30 2.30 2.59 6.10
CA ASN A 30 2.52 3.54 5.01
C ASN A 30 2.13 4.94 5.52
N HIS A 31 3.07 5.60 6.19
CA HIS A 31 2.97 7.02 6.50
C HIS A 31 2.96 7.84 5.20
N ILE A 32 1.76 8.22 4.74
CA ILE A 32 1.61 9.30 3.76
C ILE A 32 1.79 10.62 4.52
N THR A 33 3.02 11.11 4.60
CA THR A 33 3.30 12.48 5.05
C THR A 33 2.96 13.46 3.92
N GLY A 34 2.19 14.50 4.25
CA GLY A 34 1.80 15.54 3.32
C GLY A 34 2.98 16.45 2.98
N LEU A 35 3.49 16.38 1.76
CA LEU A 35 4.51 17.30 1.24
C LEU A 35 3.95 18.73 1.11
N LYS A 36 4.56 19.67 1.84
CA LYS A 36 4.46 21.11 1.59
C LYS A 36 5.37 21.47 0.40
N SER A 37 4.92 22.42 -0.43
CA SER A 37 5.63 22.93 -1.61
C SER A 37 6.80 23.84 -1.22
N SER A 38 8.01 23.51 -1.68
CA SER A 38 9.14 24.44 -1.78
C SER A 38 9.12 25.12 -3.15
N ILE A 39 9.23 26.46 -3.16
CA ILE A 39 9.34 27.29 -4.35
C ILE A 39 10.81 27.66 -4.49
N VAL A 40 11.43 27.30 -5.61
CA VAL A 40 12.77 27.77 -6.02
C VAL A 40 12.62 29.08 -6.78
N LYS A 41 13.34 30.13 -6.37
CA LYS A 41 13.47 31.40 -7.11
C LYS A 41 14.86 31.45 -7.75
N ALA A 42 14.88 31.78 -9.05
CA ALA A 42 16.09 32.06 -9.81
C ALA A 42 16.70 33.43 -9.43
N GLU A 43 18.02 33.51 -9.59
CA GLU A 43 18.89 34.68 -9.35
C GLU A 43 18.71 35.78 -10.43
N GLU A 44 18.74 37.05 -10.01
CA GLU A 44 19.42 38.17 -10.71
C GLU A 44 19.34 39.46 -9.87
N GLY A 45 20.50 40.11 -9.64
CA GLY A 45 20.67 41.58 -9.68
C GLY A 45 20.52 42.44 -8.40
N ASP A 46 21.62 43.06 -7.98
CA ASP A 46 21.83 43.99 -6.86
C ASP A 46 20.96 45.27 -6.83
N GLU A 47 20.57 45.74 -5.63
CA GLU A 47 21.02 47.03 -5.04
C GLU A 47 20.44 47.27 -3.62
N GLU A 48 21.26 47.89 -2.76
CA GLU A 48 21.09 48.08 -1.32
C GLU A 48 19.93 49.01 -0.92
N THR A 49 19.22 48.68 0.17
CA THR A 49 18.93 49.63 1.27
C THR A 49 18.40 48.92 2.51
N LYS A 50 18.96 49.33 3.66
CA LYS A 50 18.77 48.79 5.01
C LYS A 50 17.40 49.18 5.58
N ASP A 51 16.65 48.21 6.10
CA ASP A 51 15.89 48.42 7.34
C ASP A 51 15.52 47.12 8.05
N ALA A 52 15.75 47.10 9.36
CA ALA A 52 15.71 45.95 10.23
C ALA A 52 14.29 45.49 10.57
N LYS A 53 14.00 44.19 10.42
CA LYS A 53 12.88 43.51 11.12
C LYS A 53 13.26 42.09 11.53
N LEU A 54 13.01 41.83 12.81
CA LEU A 54 13.30 40.65 13.61
C LEU A 54 12.90 39.32 12.94
N VAL A 55 13.90 38.45 12.80
CA VAL A 55 13.79 37.04 12.45
C VAL A 55 13.36 36.28 13.71
N ASN A 56 12.25 35.54 13.62
CA ASN A 56 11.90 34.50 14.58
C ASN A 56 12.50 33.20 14.05
N THR A 57 13.70 32.88 14.51
CA THR A 57 14.33 31.55 14.41
C THR A 57 13.59 30.58 15.33
N ASP A 58 13.84 29.29 15.11
CA ASP A 58 13.40 28.15 15.93
C ASP A 58 12.06 27.54 15.54
N ASN A 59 12.08 26.84 14.40
CA ASN A 59 11.26 25.65 14.22
C ASN A 59 11.89 24.63 13.26
N ASP A 60 13.20 24.43 13.36
CA ASP A 60 13.86 23.22 12.84
C ASP A 60 13.95 22.18 13.97
N SER A 61 13.04 21.22 13.93
CA SER A 61 13.35 19.88 14.43
C SER A 61 13.53 19.00 13.20
N PRO A 62 14.61 18.21 13.12
CA PRO A 62 14.91 17.44 11.92
C PRO A 62 13.76 16.47 11.67
N ASN A 63 13.28 16.49 10.44
CA ASN A 63 12.26 15.59 9.98
C ASN A 63 12.87 14.18 10.00
N SER A 64 12.08 13.14 10.23
CA SER A 64 12.55 11.74 10.18
C SER A 64 13.02 11.29 8.79
N ASP A 65 13.04 12.19 7.81
CA ASP A 65 13.59 12.01 6.46
C ASP A 65 15.04 12.52 6.34
N ASP A 66 15.54 13.32 7.29
CA ASP A 66 16.92 13.91 7.28
C ASP A 66 17.98 12.96 7.85
N LEU A 67 17.65 11.68 8.08
CA LEU A 67 18.60 10.64 8.48
C LEU A 67 18.73 9.51 7.45
N GLU A 68 18.07 9.64 6.31
CA GLU A 68 18.56 9.03 5.06
C GLU A 68 19.53 9.97 4.32
N GLU A 69 19.91 11.10 4.92
CA GLU A 69 20.78 12.13 4.30
C GLU A 69 22.29 11.86 4.42
N ASN A 70 22.74 10.66 4.78
CA ASN A 70 24.20 10.36 4.76
C ASN A 70 24.56 8.89 4.45
N VAL A 71 23.85 8.24 3.52
CA VAL A 71 24.33 6.95 2.95
C VAL A 71 24.19 6.88 1.42
N SER A 72 24.27 8.02 0.72
CA SER A 72 24.32 8.00 -0.76
C SER A 72 25.24 9.04 -1.39
N ASP A 73 26.11 9.69 -0.63
CA ASP A 73 27.08 10.68 -1.17
C ASP A 73 28.52 10.17 -1.23
N ASP A 74 28.74 8.86 -1.05
CA ASP A 74 29.93 8.22 -1.59
C ASP A 74 29.64 7.89 -3.05
N LEU A 75 30.22 8.70 -3.95
CA LEU A 75 30.23 8.55 -5.41
C LEU A 75 30.89 7.22 -5.83
N GLU A 76 30.29 6.08 -5.53
CA GLU A 76 30.37 4.93 -6.43
C GLU A 76 29.53 5.31 -7.67
N GLU A 77 30.16 5.40 -8.85
CA GLU A 77 29.47 5.62 -10.11
C GLU A 77 28.23 4.74 -10.18
N ASP A 78 27.05 5.37 -10.20
CA ASP A 78 25.75 4.69 -10.24
C ASP A 78 25.74 3.65 -11.36
N TYR A 79 25.86 2.38 -11.00
CA TYR A 79 26.00 1.31 -11.97
C TYR A 79 24.72 1.16 -12.82
N LYS A 80 24.78 1.64 -14.06
CA LYS A 80 23.67 1.63 -15.02
C LYS A 80 23.56 0.29 -15.72
N TRP A 81 23.14 -0.75 -14.99
CA TRP A 81 22.99 -2.11 -15.53
C TRP A 81 22.12 -2.19 -16.79
N TRP A 82 21.24 -1.23 -17.04
CA TRP A 82 20.37 -1.18 -18.22
C TRP A 82 21.08 -0.71 -19.50
N GLU A 83 22.30 -0.18 -19.40
CA GLU A 83 23.14 0.19 -20.55
C GLU A 83 24.02 -0.97 -21.04
N GLU A 84 24.12 -2.04 -20.26
CA GLU A 84 24.85 -3.24 -20.66
C GLU A 84 24.05 -4.06 -21.69
N GLN A 85 24.72 -4.50 -22.75
CA GLN A 85 24.12 -5.32 -23.81
C GLN A 85 23.92 -6.77 -23.37
N ASP A 86 22.83 -7.38 -23.85
CA ASP A 86 22.35 -8.77 -23.63
C ASP A 86 23.44 -9.76 -23.18
N LYS A 87 23.61 -9.86 -21.86
CA LYS A 87 24.37 -10.94 -21.21
C LYS A 87 23.51 -12.20 -21.16
N ASP A 88 24.17 -13.35 -21.29
CA ASP A 88 23.56 -14.65 -21.04
C ASP A 88 22.92 -14.66 -19.65
N ASP A 89 21.61 -14.95 -19.60
CA ASP A 89 20.80 -14.91 -18.37
C ASP A 89 20.83 -16.25 -17.62
N THR A 90 21.64 -17.22 -18.05
CA THR A 90 21.78 -18.51 -17.34
C THR A 90 22.59 -18.36 -16.04
N ILE A 91 23.64 -17.55 -16.07
CA ILE A 91 24.47 -17.22 -14.90
C ILE A 91 24.00 -15.87 -14.36
N LYS A 92 23.62 -15.84 -13.07
CA LYS A 92 23.10 -14.64 -12.40
C LYS A 92 24.17 -13.80 -11.75
N TRP A 93 25.30 -14.41 -11.41
CA TRP A 93 26.44 -13.76 -10.76
C TRP A 93 27.69 -14.63 -10.91
N THR A 94 28.85 -14.01 -10.78
CA THR A 94 30.17 -14.65 -10.76
C THR A 94 30.73 -14.68 -9.34
N THR A 95 30.59 -13.58 -8.59
CA THR A 95 30.91 -13.52 -7.17
C THR A 95 29.70 -13.06 -6.35
N LEU A 96 29.54 -13.64 -5.16
CA LEU A 96 28.47 -13.30 -4.24
C LEU A 96 28.93 -13.49 -2.80
N GLU A 97 29.00 -12.40 -2.03
CA GLU A 97 29.31 -12.42 -0.61
C GLU A 97 28.19 -11.73 0.18
N HIS A 98 27.72 -12.32 1.28
CA HIS A 98 26.68 -11.71 2.10
C HIS A 98 26.81 -12.17 3.55
N ASN A 99 26.27 -11.43 4.51
CA ASN A 99 26.40 -11.72 5.94
C ASN A 99 25.33 -12.69 6.50
N GLY A 100 24.77 -13.56 5.66
CA GLY A 100 23.70 -14.48 6.08
C GLY A 100 22.35 -13.76 6.27
N VAL A 101 21.65 -14.09 7.37
CA VAL A 101 20.32 -13.55 7.70
C VAL A 101 20.26 -13.07 9.14
N LEU A 102 19.32 -12.17 9.43
CA LEU A 102 19.04 -11.72 10.78
C LEU A 102 17.88 -12.50 11.40
N PHE A 103 18.17 -13.24 12.48
CA PHE A 103 17.15 -13.93 13.25
C PHE A 103 16.32 -12.98 14.12
N PRO A 104 15.03 -13.28 14.35
CA PRO A 104 14.25 -12.60 15.38
C PRO A 104 14.87 -12.82 16.76
N PRO A 105 14.71 -11.86 17.70
CA PRO A 105 15.22 -12.03 19.07
C PRO A 105 14.65 -13.29 19.73
N PRO A 106 15.37 -13.87 20.70
CA PRO A 106 14.83 -14.95 21.52
C PRO A 106 13.60 -14.45 22.29
N TYR A 107 12.72 -15.37 22.65
CA TYR A 107 11.57 -15.04 23.49
C TYR A 107 12.03 -14.67 24.90
N GLU A 108 11.43 -13.62 25.46
CA GLU A 108 11.64 -13.18 26.85
C GLU A 108 10.44 -13.63 27.67
N ALA A 109 10.70 -14.36 28.76
CA ALA A 109 9.66 -14.88 29.64
C ALA A 109 8.81 -13.75 30.23
N LEU A 110 7.53 -14.02 30.43
CA LEU A 110 6.63 -13.08 31.08
C LEU A 110 6.99 -12.88 32.56
N PRO A 111 6.66 -11.71 33.14
CA PRO A 111 6.76 -11.54 34.58
C PRO A 111 5.97 -12.63 35.31
N SER A 112 6.48 -13.12 36.44
CA SER A 112 5.91 -14.29 37.14
C SER A 112 4.44 -14.16 37.56
N HIS A 113 3.91 -12.94 37.64
CA HIS A 113 2.51 -12.65 37.97
C HIS A 113 1.58 -12.61 36.75
N VAL A 114 2.13 -12.58 35.53
CA VAL A 114 1.38 -12.60 34.27
C VAL A 114 1.32 -14.05 33.81
N LYS A 115 0.13 -14.66 33.84
CA LYS A 115 -0.06 -16.09 33.58
C LYS A 115 -1.26 -16.32 32.66
N LEU A 116 -1.23 -17.46 31.96
CA LEU A 116 -2.42 -18.08 31.42
C LEU A 116 -3.24 -18.65 32.59
N TYR A 117 -4.56 -18.49 32.55
CA TYR A 117 -5.46 -19.13 33.52
C TYR A 117 -6.23 -20.27 32.86
N TYR A 118 -6.43 -21.35 33.59
CA TYR A 118 -7.26 -22.49 33.18
C TYR A 118 -8.25 -22.83 34.29
N GLU A 119 -9.55 -22.72 34.01
CA GLU A 119 -10.63 -22.83 35.02
C GLU A 119 -10.41 -21.91 36.24
N GLY A 120 -9.86 -20.72 35.99
CA GLY A 120 -9.55 -19.74 37.04
C GLY A 120 -8.26 -20.00 37.82
N ASN A 121 -7.52 -21.09 37.54
CA ASN A 121 -6.23 -21.39 38.17
C ASN A 121 -5.06 -20.92 37.28
N PRO A 122 -4.03 -20.26 37.85
CA PRO A 122 -2.85 -19.85 37.07
C PRO A 122 -2.02 -21.06 36.62
N VAL A 123 -1.59 -21.06 35.36
CA VAL A 123 -0.83 -22.15 34.74
C VAL A 123 0.65 -21.78 34.61
N ASP A 124 1.53 -22.65 35.10
CA ASP A 124 2.97 -22.52 34.88
C ASP A 124 3.38 -23.22 33.58
N LEU A 125 3.57 -22.42 32.54
CA LEU A 125 3.94 -22.90 31.21
C LEU A 125 5.47 -22.97 31.05
N PRO A 126 6.01 -23.99 30.36
CA PRO A 126 7.35 -23.93 29.79
C PRO A 126 7.48 -22.74 28.83
N LEU A 127 8.72 -22.26 28.64
CA LEU A 127 9.00 -21.02 27.90
C LEU A 127 8.44 -21.04 26.47
N GLU A 128 8.57 -22.15 25.76
CA GLU A 128 8.08 -22.32 24.39
C GLU A 128 6.54 -22.32 24.33
N ALA A 129 5.88 -22.91 25.34
CA ALA A 129 4.42 -22.89 25.42
C ALA A 129 3.92 -21.50 25.82
N GLU A 130 4.63 -20.80 26.71
CA GLU A 130 4.33 -19.41 27.10
C GLU A 130 4.40 -18.47 25.89
N GLU A 131 5.43 -18.60 25.04
CA GLU A 131 5.56 -17.85 23.77
C GLU A 131 4.33 -18.06 22.87
N VAL A 132 3.91 -19.31 22.69
CA VAL A 132 2.78 -19.67 21.83
C VAL A 132 1.45 -19.17 22.40
N ALA A 133 1.22 -19.30 23.71
CA ALA A 133 0.07 -18.71 24.38
C ALA A 133 0.06 -17.18 24.22
N GLY A 134 1.23 -16.56 24.29
CA GLY A 134 1.42 -15.13 24.08
C GLY A 134 0.98 -14.67 22.69
N PHE A 135 1.20 -15.46 21.63
CA PHE A 135 0.72 -15.10 20.28
C PHE A 135 -0.81 -15.02 20.21
N PHE A 136 -1.52 -15.94 20.86
CA PHE A 136 -2.98 -15.88 20.92
C PHE A 136 -3.45 -14.69 21.77
N ALA A 137 -2.80 -14.45 22.91
CA ALA A 137 -3.11 -13.31 23.78
C ALA A 137 -2.97 -11.96 23.05
N HIS A 138 -1.97 -11.76 22.20
CA HIS A 138 -1.83 -10.55 21.38
C HIS A 138 -3.01 -10.31 20.42
N LEU A 139 -3.78 -11.35 20.11
CA LEU A 139 -4.88 -11.32 19.15
C LEU A 139 -6.25 -11.35 19.80
N LEU A 140 -6.34 -11.35 21.13
CA LEU A 140 -7.56 -11.64 21.89
C LEU A 140 -8.76 -10.78 21.48
N GLU A 141 -8.55 -9.48 21.26
CA GLU A 141 -9.61 -8.53 20.85
C GLU A 141 -9.83 -8.46 19.33
N THR A 142 -9.09 -9.23 18.54
CA THR A 142 -9.19 -9.21 17.07
C THR A 142 -10.24 -10.21 16.56
N PRO A 143 -10.78 -10.01 15.34
CA PRO A 143 -11.68 -11.00 14.72
C PRO A 143 -11.06 -12.40 14.57
N HIS A 144 -9.73 -12.51 14.56
CA HIS A 144 -9.05 -13.80 14.47
C HIS A 144 -9.26 -14.66 15.73
N ALA A 145 -9.19 -14.07 16.91
CA ALA A 145 -9.41 -14.81 18.16
C ALA A 145 -10.85 -15.30 18.31
N GLN A 146 -11.82 -14.69 17.61
CA GLN A 146 -13.21 -15.11 17.58
C GLN A 146 -13.49 -16.21 16.53
N ASN A 147 -12.55 -16.51 15.65
CA ASN A 147 -12.74 -17.48 14.57
C ASN A 147 -12.60 -18.92 15.12
N PRO A 148 -13.64 -19.77 15.04
CA PRO A 148 -13.59 -21.13 15.57
C PRO A 148 -12.51 -22.03 14.93
N VAL A 149 -12.24 -21.84 13.63
CA VAL A 149 -11.17 -22.57 12.93
C VAL A 149 -9.80 -22.13 13.46
N PHE A 150 -9.65 -20.84 13.74
CA PHE A 150 -8.43 -20.27 14.31
C PHE A 150 -8.17 -20.83 15.71
N GLN A 151 -9.18 -20.76 16.60
CA GLN A 151 -9.11 -21.30 17.96
C GLN A 151 -8.76 -22.79 17.96
N LYS A 152 -9.45 -23.59 17.13
CA LYS A 152 -9.19 -25.02 17.00
C LYS A 152 -7.75 -25.31 16.58
N ASN A 153 -7.30 -24.69 15.49
CA ASN A 153 -5.97 -24.93 14.94
C ASN A 153 -4.85 -24.48 15.90
N PHE A 154 -5.03 -23.33 16.55
CA PHE A 154 -4.14 -22.85 17.61
C PHE A 154 -4.08 -23.85 18.75
N PHE A 155 -5.23 -24.29 19.27
CA PHE A 155 -5.30 -25.16 20.44
C PHE A 155 -4.65 -26.52 20.19
N GLU A 156 -4.86 -27.10 19.00
CA GLU A 156 -4.18 -28.32 18.57
C GLU A 156 -2.65 -28.16 18.60
N ASP A 157 -2.13 -27.11 17.98
CA ASP A 157 -0.69 -26.88 17.90
C ASP A 157 -0.08 -26.50 19.26
N PHE A 158 -0.81 -25.74 20.08
CA PHE A 158 -0.43 -25.41 21.45
C PHE A 158 -0.30 -26.67 22.32
N LYS A 159 -1.24 -27.61 22.23
CA LYS A 159 -1.15 -28.91 22.90
C LYS A 159 0.07 -29.72 22.45
N HIS A 160 0.39 -29.69 21.16
CA HIS A 160 1.62 -30.34 20.68
C HIS A 160 2.86 -29.74 21.31
N VAL A 161 2.96 -28.40 21.36
CA VAL A 161 4.09 -27.72 22.01
C VAL A 161 4.17 -28.05 23.50
N LEU A 162 3.04 -28.09 24.21
CA LEU A 162 2.99 -28.50 25.61
C LEU A 162 3.49 -29.93 25.81
N ASN A 163 3.06 -30.87 24.98
CA ASN A 163 3.50 -32.26 25.08
C ASN A 163 5.00 -32.40 24.79
N ASP A 164 5.51 -31.70 23.78
CA ASP A 164 6.92 -31.70 23.39
C ASP A 164 7.82 -31.09 24.49
N THR A 165 7.26 -30.21 25.33
CA THR A 165 7.97 -29.54 26.44
C THR A 165 7.75 -30.19 27.81
N GLY A 166 7.06 -31.34 27.88
CA GLY A 166 6.85 -32.10 29.12
C GLY A 166 5.64 -31.69 29.95
N GLY A 167 4.72 -30.89 29.38
CA GLY A 167 3.47 -30.48 30.01
C GLY A 167 3.60 -29.19 30.84
N THR A 168 2.56 -28.89 31.63
CA THR A 168 2.58 -27.75 32.56
C THR A 168 3.47 -28.07 33.76
N GLN A 169 4.18 -27.06 34.28
CA GLN A 169 5.13 -27.23 35.37
C GLN A 169 4.44 -27.41 36.73
N ASN A 170 3.18 -26.98 36.85
CA ASN A 170 2.37 -27.08 38.06
C ASN A 170 1.27 -28.17 37.97
N GLY A 171 1.34 -29.05 36.96
CA GLY A 171 0.48 -30.24 36.85
C GLY A 171 -0.96 -29.98 36.42
N ILE A 172 -1.29 -28.78 35.94
CA ILE A 172 -2.61 -28.47 35.38
C ILE A 172 -2.75 -29.07 33.98
N GLU A 173 -3.77 -29.89 33.77
CA GLU A 173 -4.05 -30.50 32.47
C GLU A 173 -4.97 -29.60 31.62
N ILE A 174 -4.48 -29.16 30.45
CA ILE A 174 -5.22 -28.32 29.52
C ILE A 174 -5.94 -29.20 28.48
N GLU A 175 -7.24 -29.39 28.66
CA GLU A 175 -8.06 -30.28 27.82
C GLU A 175 -8.96 -29.56 26.82
N SER A 176 -9.47 -28.38 27.19
CA SER A 176 -10.40 -27.59 26.37
C SER A 176 -9.96 -26.14 26.22
N PHE A 177 -10.09 -25.61 25.01
CA PHE A 177 -9.83 -24.21 24.70
C PHE A 177 -10.78 -23.27 25.48
N ASP A 178 -12.05 -23.62 25.62
CA ASP A 178 -13.08 -22.77 26.25
C ASP A 178 -12.83 -22.46 27.73
N LYS A 179 -11.92 -23.23 28.36
CA LYS A 179 -11.52 -23.08 29.75
C LYS A 179 -10.27 -22.22 29.94
N MET A 180 -9.62 -21.82 28.84
CA MET A 180 -8.43 -20.98 28.83
C MET A 180 -8.80 -19.49 28.91
N ASP A 181 -8.11 -18.75 29.76
CA ASP A 181 -8.25 -17.31 29.89
C ASP A 181 -6.88 -16.62 29.70
N PHE A 182 -6.81 -15.82 28.64
CA PHE A 182 -5.62 -15.09 28.20
C PHE A 182 -5.62 -13.62 28.64
N SER A 183 -6.63 -13.15 29.37
CA SER A 183 -6.86 -11.73 29.66
C SER A 183 -5.66 -11.08 30.36
N ALA A 184 -5.09 -11.75 31.37
CA ALA A 184 -3.92 -11.25 32.09
C ALA A 184 -2.70 -11.06 31.16
N MET A 185 -2.47 -11.97 30.21
CA MET A 185 -1.40 -11.85 29.22
C MET A 185 -1.70 -10.71 28.23
N HIS A 186 -2.95 -10.62 27.75
CA HIS A 186 -3.37 -9.57 26.84
C HIS A 186 -3.19 -8.18 27.44
N ASP A 187 -3.66 -7.96 28.68
CA ASP A 187 -3.55 -6.68 29.38
C ASP A 187 -2.09 -6.26 29.55
N TYR A 188 -1.20 -7.21 29.87
CA TYR A 188 0.23 -6.96 29.92
C TYR A 188 0.81 -6.53 28.55
N PHE A 189 0.43 -7.19 27.45
CA PHE A 189 0.89 -6.79 26.12
C PHE A 189 0.31 -5.42 25.67
N VAL A 190 -0.91 -5.09 26.08
CA VAL A 190 -1.49 -3.75 25.90
C VAL A 190 -0.67 -2.72 26.66
N GLN A 191 -0.36 -2.97 27.93
CA GLN A 191 0.48 -2.10 28.74
C GLN A 191 1.86 -1.90 28.10
N LEU A 192 2.55 -2.97 27.66
CA LEU A 192 3.83 -2.86 26.96
C LEU A 192 3.73 -2.01 25.68
N LYS A 193 2.63 -2.11 24.95
CA LYS A 193 2.38 -1.29 23.75
C LYS A 193 2.19 0.18 24.12
N GLU A 194 1.53 0.47 25.24
CA GLU A 194 1.36 1.84 25.76
C GLU A 194 2.66 2.43 26.29
N GLU A 195 3.47 1.64 27.00
CA GLU A 195 4.82 2.01 27.46
C GLU A 195 5.74 2.31 26.27
N LYS A 196 5.73 1.47 25.22
CA LYS A 196 6.48 1.76 24.00
C LYS A 196 6.02 3.03 23.31
N LYS A 197 4.72 3.35 23.36
CA LYS A 197 4.18 4.61 22.83
C LYS A 197 4.60 5.81 23.68
N SER A 198 4.67 5.66 25.00
CA SER A 198 5.05 6.73 25.95
C SER A 198 6.56 7.01 25.99
N MET A 199 7.41 6.13 25.42
CA MET A 199 8.83 6.40 25.24
C MET A 199 9.08 7.74 24.52
N THR A 200 10.10 8.46 24.98
CA THR A 200 10.48 9.77 24.42
C THR A 200 10.97 9.64 22.97
N ALA A 201 10.90 10.73 22.20
CA ALA A 201 11.39 10.74 20.81
C ALA A 201 12.89 10.40 20.73
N MET A 202 13.70 10.83 21.72
CA MET A 202 15.14 10.54 21.76
C MET A 202 15.45 9.09 22.13
N GLN A 203 14.79 8.50 23.12
CA GLN A 203 14.94 7.06 23.42
C GLN A 203 14.56 6.20 22.20
N LYS A 204 13.47 6.53 21.52
CA LYS A 204 13.07 5.87 20.26
C LYS A 204 14.15 6.02 19.18
N LYS A 205 14.81 7.18 19.10
CA LYS A 205 15.90 7.44 18.14
C LYS A 205 17.16 6.63 18.48
N GLU A 206 17.55 6.55 19.75
CA GLU A 206 18.71 5.78 20.20
C GLU A 206 18.53 4.28 19.92
N ILE A 207 17.40 3.70 20.34
CA ILE A 207 17.04 2.30 20.05
C ILE A 207 17.05 2.04 18.53
N ARG A 208 16.56 3.00 17.73
CA ARG A 208 16.57 2.89 16.28
C ARG A 208 18.00 2.90 15.71
N LEU A 209 18.87 3.79 16.16
CA LEU A 209 20.26 3.89 15.69
C LEU A 209 21.09 2.66 16.05
N GLU A 210 20.94 2.15 17.28
CA GLU A 210 21.60 0.91 17.70
C GLU A 210 21.15 -0.28 16.84
N ARG A 211 19.83 -0.37 16.60
CA ARG A 211 19.26 -1.39 15.71
C ARG A 211 19.76 -1.23 14.28
N GLU A 212 19.79 -0.02 13.73
CA GLU A 212 20.28 0.24 12.37
C GLU A 212 21.75 -0.14 12.20
N LYS A 213 22.61 0.22 13.18
CA LYS A 213 24.03 -0.15 13.18
C LYS A 213 24.22 -1.67 13.22
N PHE A 214 23.41 -2.37 14.01
CA PHE A 214 23.44 -3.83 14.07
C PHE A 214 22.92 -4.50 12.78
N GLU A 215 21.88 -3.93 12.18
CA GLU A 215 21.25 -4.44 10.95
C GLU A 215 22.08 -4.15 9.69
N GLU A 216 22.95 -3.13 9.71
CA GLU A 216 23.67 -2.60 8.55
C GLU A 216 24.41 -3.68 7.75
N LYS A 217 25.10 -4.60 8.44
CA LYS A 217 25.84 -5.69 7.78
C LYS A 217 24.96 -6.67 6.99
N TYR A 218 23.68 -6.81 7.35
CA TYR A 218 22.73 -7.69 6.68
C TYR A 218 21.95 -7.00 5.56
N LYS A 219 21.92 -5.65 5.56
CA LYS A 219 21.22 -4.85 4.55
C LYS A 219 21.90 -4.89 3.19
N PHE A 220 23.16 -5.30 3.11
CA PHE A 220 23.95 -5.28 1.88
C PHE A 220 24.69 -6.59 1.68
N CYS A 221 24.98 -6.88 0.42
CA CYS A 221 25.84 -7.95 -0.04
C CYS A 221 26.79 -7.40 -1.11
N GLU A 222 27.85 -8.13 -1.40
CA GLU A 222 28.74 -7.88 -2.53
C GLU A 222 28.38 -8.83 -3.66
N LEU A 223 28.01 -8.30 -4.82
CA LEU A 223 27.59 -9.03 -6.00
C LEU A 223 28.43 -8.57 -7.19
N ASP A 224 29.27 -9.45 -7.73
CA ASP A 224 30.19 -9.13 -8.84
C ASP A 224 31.07 -7.90 -8.56
N GLY A 225 31.55 -7.78 -7.32
CA GLY A 225 32.40 -6.67 -6.86
C GLY A 225 31.65 -5.37 -6.58
N ARG A 226 30.32 -5.40 -6.52
CA ARG A 226 29.48 -4.23 -6.22
C ARG A 226 28.65 -4.42 -4.97
N ARG A 227 28.47 -3.35 -4.21
CA ARG A 227 27.56 -3.34 -3.06
C ARG A 227 26.11 -3.25 -3.51
N GLU A 228 25.32 -4.27 -3.20
CA GLU A 228 23.90 -4.37 -3.57
C GLU A 228 23.03 -4.57 -2.33
N GLN A 229 21.89 -3.87 -2.29
CA GLN A 229 20.98 -3.93 -1.14
C GLN A 229 20.22 -5.27 -1.11
N VAL A 230 20.13 -5.86 0.08
CA VAL A 230 19.33 -7.06 0.37
C VAL A 230 17.93 -6.63 0.81
N GLY A 231 16.89 -7.27 0.27
CA GLY A 231 15.50 -6.92 0.55
C GLY A 231 15.05 -7.43 1.92
N ASN A 232 14.73 -8.73 2.01
CA ASN A 232 14.12 -9.35 3.19
C ASN A 232 15.12 -10.20 3.98
N PHE A 233 16.20 -9.58 4.47
CA PHE A 233 17.26 -10.26 5.22
C PHE A 233 16.85 -10.73 6.62
N LYS A 234 15.70 -10.27 7.14
CA LYS A 234 15.15 -10.70 8.43
C LYS A 234 14.34 -11.97 8.27
N VAL A 235 14.65 -12.97 9.08
CA VAL A 235 13.88 -14.22 9.15
C VAL A 235 12.52 -13.92 9.79
N GLU A 236 11.45 -14.47 9.22
CA GLU A 236 10.09 -14.28 9.74
C GLU A 236 10.00 -14.78 11.19
N PRO A 237 9.49 -13.98 12.14
CA PRO A 237 9.31 -14.42 13.52
C PRO A 237 8.25 -15.53 13.65
N PRO A 238 8.36 -16.41 14.66
CA PRO A 238 7.28 -17.33 15.01
C PRO A 238 6.03 -16.55 15.41
N ASP A 239 4.86 -17.05 15.01
CA ASP A 239 3.55 -16.42 15.23
C ASP A 239 2.44 -17.35 14.70
N LEU A 240 1.16 -16.99 14.87
CA LEU A 240 0.03 -17.76 14.32
C LEU A 240 -0.27 -17.38 12.87
N PHE A 241 -0.48 -18.39 12.03
CA PHE A 241 -0.79 -18.20 10.62
C PHE A 241 -2.20 -17.63 10.46
N ARG A 242 -2.33 -16.41 9.91
CA ARG A 242 -3.65 -15.76 9.76
C ARG A 242 -4.38 -16.20 8.49
N GLY A 243 -3.66 -16.50 7.41
CA GLY A 243 -4.28 -16.78 6.11
C GLY A 243 -5.06 -15.57 5.56
N ARG A 244 -5.71 -15.73 4.39
CA ARG A 244 -6.63 -14.73 3.82
C ARG A 244 -7.97 -15.38 3.51
N GLY A 245 -9.07 -14.67 3.77
CA GLY A 245 -10.44 -15.21 3.69
C GLY A 245 -10.66 -16.40 4.63
N ALA A 246 -11.58 -17.30 4.27
CA ALA A 246 -11.90 -18.50 5.03
C ALA A 246 -10.81 -19.59 4.86
N HIS A 247 -9.59 -19.31 5.34
CA HIS A 247 -8.45 -20.19 5.17
C HIS A 247 -8.47 -21.35 6.20
N PRO A 248 -8.43 -22.62 5.77
CA PRO A 248 -8.59 -23.78 6.68
C PRO A 248 -7.45 -23.93 7.69
N LYS A 249 -6.22 -23.51 7.34
CA LYS A 249 -5.05 -23.50 8.23
C LYS A 249 -4.91 -22.25 9.13
N THR A 250 -5.87 -21.32 9.12
CA THR A 250 -5.82 -20.12 9.99
C THR A 250 -5.70 -20.53 11.46
N GLY A 251 -4.83 -19.90 12.24
CA GLY A 251 -4.51 -20.25 13.63
C GLY A 251 -3.37 -21.25 13.84
N LYS A 252 -2.90 -21.95 12.79
CA LYS A 252 -1.76 -22.87 12.90
C LYS A 252 -0.46 -22.14 13.27
N LEU A 253 0.39 -22.76 14.08
CA LEU A 253 1.65 -22.19 14.56
C LEU A 253 2.70 -22.13 13.44
N LYS A 254 3.15 -20.92 13.07
CA LYS A 254 4.38 -20.72 12.31
C LYS A 254 5.55 -20.87 13.29
N ARG A 255 6.36 -21.91 13.08
CA ARG A 255 7.46 -22.25 13.99
C ARG A 255 8.63 -21.29 13.83
N ARG A 256 9.42 -21.17 14.88
CA ARG A 256 10.67 -20.41 14.87
C ARG A 256 11.68 -21.13 13.96
N ILE A 257 12.18 -20.42 12.96
CA ILE A 257 13.22 -20.92 12.06
C ILE A 257 14.57 -20.89 12.79
N ARG A 258 15.28 -22.02 12.77
CA ARG A 258 16.62 -22.17 13.36
C ARG A 258 17.70 -22.08 12.28
N PRO A 259 18.97 -21.79 12.64
CA PRO A 259 20.08 -21.83 11.69
C PRO A 259 20.18 -23.14 10.89
N GLU A 260 19.82 -24.25 11.53
CA GLU A 260 19.83 -25.59 10.93
C GLU A 260 18.76 -25.77 9.83
N ASP A 261 17.74 -24.91 9.77
CA ASP A 261 16.70 -24.91 8.74
C ASP A 261 17.08 -24.09 7.50
N ILE A 262 18.19 -23.35 7.56
CA ILE A 262 18.56 -22.36 6.55
C ILE A 262 19.65 -22.88 5.63
N VAL A 263 19.39 -22.75 4.33
CA VAL A 263 20.39 -22.91 3.26
C VAL A 263 20.90 -21.53 2.87
N LEU A 264 22.21 -21.29 2.95
CA LEU A 264 22.86 -20.09 2.42
C LEU A 264 23.38 -20.34 1.00
N ASN A 265 23.33 -19.34 0.14
CA ASN A 265 23.87 -19.39 -1.22
C ASN A 265 24.80 -18.21 -1.48
N LEU A 266 26.09 -18.50 -1.63
CA LEU A 266 27.18 -17.55 -1.81
C LEU A 266 28.21 -18.08 -2.82
N GLY A 267 29.16 -17.27 -3.24
CA GLY A 267 30.25 -17.72 -4.12
C GLY A 267 31.13 -18.77 -3.45
N GLU A 268 31.71 -19.68 -4.25
CA GLU A 268 32.56 -20.78 -3.73
C GLU A 268 33.79 -20.28 -2.95
N GLY A 269 34.35 -19.13 -3.35
CA GLY A 269 35.48 -18.48 -2.67
C GLY A 269 35.09 -17.47 -1.58
N ALA A 270 33.78 -17.22 -1.38
CA ALA A 270 33.32 -16.19 -0.46
C ALA A 270 33.37 -16.69 1.01
N PRO A 271 33.62 -15.79 1.98
CA PRO A 271 33.63 -16.16 3.39
C PRO A 271 32.23 -16.59 3.85
N ILE A 272 32.13 -17.78 4.43
CA ILE A 272 30.87 -18.28 4.99
C ILE A 272 30.54 -17.49 6.27
N PRO A 273 29.36 -16.86 6.36
CA PRO A 273 28.96 -16.12 7.57
C PRO A 273 28.89 -17.04 8.78
N PRO A 274 29.38 -16.62 9.96
CA PRO A 274 29.27 -17.45 11.15
C PRO A 274 27.79 -17.59 11.57
N PRO A 275 27.30 -18.81 11.89
CA PRO A 275 26.00 -19.00 12.49
C PRO A 275 25.98 -18.42 13.92
N PRO A 276 24.79 -18.21 14.51
CA PRO A 276 24.66 -17.90 15.94
C PRO A 276 25.44 -18.89 16.81
N SER A 277 25.96 -18.43 17.96
CA SER A 277 26.79 -19.25 18.85
C SER A 277 26.08 -20.56 19.24
N GLY A 278 26.78 -21.69 19.08
CA GLY A 278 26.24 -23.02 19.38
C GLY A 278 25.41 -23.66 18.27
N HIS A 279 25.24 -22.99 17.13
CA HIS A 279 24.47 -23.48 16.00
C HIS A 279 25.33 -23.74 14.75
N GLN A 280 24.72 -24.40 13.77
CA GLN A 280 25.29 -24.57 12.43
C GLN A 280 24.25 -24.27 11.35
N TRP A 281 24.70 -23.87 10.15
CA TRP A 281 23.82 -23.74 9.00
C TRP A 281 23.34 -25.12 8.52
N GLY A 282 22.11 -25.18 8.00
CA GLY A 282 21.57 -26.41 7.43
C GLY A 282 22.31 -26.87 6.17
N GLU A 283 22.62 -25.93 5.27
CA GLU A 283 23.38 -26.19 4.05
C GLU A 283 24.08 -24.92 3.56
N ILE A 284 25.26 -25.08 2.97
CA ILE A 284 25.93 -24.04 2.19
C ILE A 284 25.90 -24.47 0.71
N ARG A 285 25.42 -23.57 -0.15
CA ARG A 285 25.28 -23.78 -1.60
C ARG A 285 26.05 -22.70 -2.37
N HIS A 286 26.46 -23.04 -3.58
CA HIS A 286 27.18 -22.17 -4.52
C HIS A 286 26.54 -22.22 -5.92
N ASP A 287 25.22 -22.01 -5.98
CA ASP A 287 24.43 -22.05 -7.22
C ASP A 287 24.31 -20.65 -7.82
N ASN A 288 25.09 -20.39 -8.86
CA ASN A 288 25.10 -19.12 -9.58
C ASN A 288 24.00 -18.99 -10.64
N THR A 289 23.13 -19.99 -10.80
CA THR A 289 21.98 -19.93 -11.72
C THR A 289 20.74 -19.32 -11.08
N VAL A 290 20.79 -19.07 -9.76
CA VAL A 290 19.70 -18.52 -8.96
C VAL A 290 20.08 -17.19 -8.32
N GLN A 291 19.05 -16.41 -7.95
CA GLN A 291 19.20 -15.04 -7.40
C GLN A 291 18.89 -14.93 -5.90
N TRP A 292 18.67 -16.04 -5.20
CA TRP A 292 18.38 -16.02 -3.77
C TRP A 292 19.68 -16.19 -2.96
N LEU A 293 19.74 -15.51 -1.81
CA LEU A 293 20.89 -15.49 -0.91
C LEU A 293 20.75 -16.51 0.23
N ALA A 294 19.52 -16.70 0.69
CA ALA A 294 19.20 -17.73 1.67
C ALA A 294 17.80 -18.28 1.39
N MET A 295 17.54 -19.50 1.82
CA MET A 295 16.22 -20.11 1.77
C MET A 295 15.96 -21.03 2.95
N TRP A 296 14.69 -21.19 3.30
CA TRP A 296 14.24 -22.17 4.28
C TRP A 296 12.85 -22.67 3.90
N ARG A 297 12.45 -23.81 4.47
CA ARG A 297 11.12 -24.38 4.27
C ARG A 297 10.20 -23.98 5.42
N GLU A 298 9.08 -23.31 5.13
CA GLU A 298 8.10 -22.99 6.16
C GLU A 298 7.19 -24.18 6.49
N ASN A 299 6.68 -24.24 7.72
CA ASN A 299 6.04 -25.45 8.25
C ASN A 299 4.53 -25.55 8.00
N ILE A 300 3.87 -24.51 7.48
CA ILE A 300 2.42 -24.50 7.25
C ILE A 300 2.08 -25.21 5.94
N PHE A 301 2.78 -24.91 4.85
CA PHE A 301 2.58 -25.53 3.53
C PHE A 301 3.79 -26.31 3.02
N GLY A 302 4.92 -26.26 3.74
CA GLY A 302 6.16 -26.87 3.26
C GLY A 302 6.74 -26.13 2.05
N SER A 303 6.34 -24.89 1.81
CA SER A 303 6.85 -24.06 0.73
C SER A 303 8.19 -23.42 1.10
N PHE A 304 8.97 -23.03 0.09
CA PHE A 304 10.25 -22.37 0.32
C PHE A 304 10.09 -20.84 0.41
N LYS A 305 10.67 -20.26 1.45
CA LYS A 305 10.90 -18.83 1.62
C LYS A 305 12.32 -18.50 1.18
N TYR A 306 12.52 -17.28 0.68
CA TYR A 306 13.80 -16.85 0.11
C TYR A 306 14.15 -15.46 0.59
N VAL A 307 15.41 -15.25 0.95
CA VAL A 307 16.04 -13.92 1.01
C VAL A 307 16.56 -13.58 -0.38
N ARG A 308 16.24 -12.38 -0.86
CA ARG A 308 16.67 -11.89 -2.17
C ARG A 308 17.15 -10.45 -2.08
N LEU A 309 17.83 -10.00 -3.12
CA LEU A 309 18.16 -8.60 -3.31
C LEU A 309 16.92 -7.70 -3.31
N ALA A 310 17.10 -6.46 -2.87
CA ALA A 310 16.07 -5.43 -2.81
C ALA A 310 15.60 -5.01 -4.21
N ALA A 311 14.47 -4.33 -4.28
CA ALA A 311 13.81 -4.02 -5.56
C ALA A 311 14.61 -3.04 -6.45
N ASN A 312 15.50 -2.25 -5.86
CA ASN A 312 16.43 -1.32 -6.52
C ASN A 312 17.71 -2.00 -7.04
N SER A 313 17.97 -3.26 -6.68
CA SER A 313 19.16 -3.97 -7.14
C SER A 313 19.14 -4.29 -8.63
N SER A 314 20.34 -4.46 -9.21
CA SER A 314 20.52 -4.76 -10.63
C SER A 314 19.74 -6.01 -11.11
N LEU A 315 19.89 -7.16 -10.45
CA LEU A 315 19.21 -8.40 -10.87
C LEU A 315 17.68 -8.33 -10.78
N LYS A 316 17.15 -7.59 -9.79
CA LYS A 316 15.71 -7.33 -9.67
C LYS A 316 15.22 -6.39 -10.75
N GLY A 317 15.96 -5.30 -10.99
CA GLY A 317 15.69 -4.35 -12.05
C GLY A 317 15.65 -5.02 -13.43
N GLN A 318 16.65 -5.83 -13.76
CA GLN A 318 16.71 -6.59 -15.02
C GLN A 318 15.52 -7.53 -15.20
N SER A 319 15.12 -8.22 -14.13
CA SER A 319 13.95 -9.11 -14.17
C SER A 319 12.65 -8.33 -14.42
N ASP A 320 12.53 -7.14 -13.83
CA ASP A 320 11.37 -6.26 -14.00
C ASP A 320 11.35 -5.62 -15.40
N PHE A 321 12.51 -5.20 -15.92
CA PHE A 321 12.69 -4.73 -17.29
C PHE A 321 12.27 -5.79 -18.31
N LYS A 322 12.83 -7.00 -18.22
CA LYS A 322 12.52 -8.13 -19.11
C LYS A 322 11.04 -8.49 -19.07
N LYS A 323 10.39 -8.40 -17.90
CA LYS A 323 8.94 -8.60 -17.75
C LYS A 323 8.14 -7.60 -18.60
N PHE A 324 8.51 -6.32 -18.59
CA PHE A 324 7.84 -5.31 -19.40
C PHE A 324 8.18 -5.41 -20.89
N GLU A 325 9.42 -5.74 -21.25
CA GLU A 325 9.79 -6.01 -22.65
C GLU A 325 9.02 -7.19 -23.23
N LYS A 326 8.83 -8.27 -22.47
CA LYS A 326 7.98 -9.40 -22.88
C LYS A 326 6.52 -8.96 -23.12
N ALA A 327 6.01 -8.05 -22.28
CA ALA A 327 4.66 -7.50 -22.47
C ALA A 327 4.58 -6.58 -23.72
N ARG A 328 5.63 -5.82 -24.02
CA ARG A 328 5.73 -5.02 -25.25
C ARG A 328 5.81 -5.90 -26.50
N GLU A 329 6.62 -6.96 -26.46
CA GLU A 329 6.76 -7.90 -27.56
C GLU A 329 5.42 -8.61 -27.87
N LEU A 330 4.60 -8.91 -26.85
CA LEU A 330 3.23 -9.45 -27.03
C LEU A 330 2.35 -8.56 -27.93
N LYS A 331 2.55 -7.24 -27.94
CA LYS A 331 1.83 -6.30 -28.83
C LYS A 331 1.93 -6.69 -30.31
N ASN A 332 3.08 -7.24 -30.73
CA ASN A 332 3.31 -7.67 -32.12
C ASN A 332 2.63 -9.00 -32.46
N HIS A 333 2.21 -9.76 -31.45
CA HIS A 333 1.59 -11.09 -31.61
C HIS A 333 0.10 -11.11 -31.27
N ILE A 334 -0.41 -10.09 -30.57
CA ILE A 334 -1.74 -10.09 -29.97
C ILE A 334 -2.85 -10.25 -31.01
N ASP A 335 -2.76 -9.59 -32.16
CA ASP A 335 -3.82 -9.66 -33.17
C ASP A 335 -3.90 -11.03 -33.84
N ARG A 336 -2.76 -11.69 -34.03
CA ARG A 336 -2.71 -13.09 -34.47
C ARG A 336 -3.36 -14.01 -33.46
N ILE A 337 -3.02 -13.88 -32.17
CA ILE A 337 -3.62 -14.66 -31.08
C ILE A 337 -5.14 -14.45 -31.04
N ARG A 338 -5.59 -13.20 -31.15
CA ARG A 338 -7.01 -12.82 -31.18
C ARG A 338 -7.77 -13.42 -32.34
N LYS A 339 -7.18 -13.40 -33.53
CA LYS A 339 -7.75 -14.05 -34.71
C LYS A 339 -7.87 -15.57 -34.50
N GLU A 340 -6.83 -16.19 -33.95
CA GLU A 340 -6.77 -17.64 -33.78
C GLU A 340 -7.76 -18.15 -32.73
N TYR A 341 -7.83 -17.57 -31.54
CA TYR A 341 -8.82 -18.02 -30.55
C TYR A 341 -10.26 -17.77 -31.04
N ARG A 342 -10.52 -16.68 -31.78
CA ARG A 342 -11.86 -16.41 -32.35
C ARG A 342 -12.27 -17.45 -33.39
N ASN A 343 -11.30 -17.95 -34.17
CA ASN A 343 -11.53 -19.07 -35.09
C ASN A 343 -11.81 -20.37 -34.31
N ASN A 344 -11.05 -20.61 -33.25
CA ASN A 344 -11.16 -21.83 -32.44
C ASN A 344 -12.44 -21.90 -31.58
N PHE A 345 -13.20 -20.80 -31.44
CA PHE A 345 -14.57 -20.86 -30.90
C PHE A 345 -15.47 -21.84 -31.66
N LYS A 346 -15.18 -22.12 -32.94
CA LYS A 346 -15.95 -23.05 -33.78
C LYS A 346 -15.29 -24.43 -33.94
N SER A 347 -14.17 -24.69 -33.26
CA SER A 347 -13.41 -25.93 -33.41
C SER A 347 -14.29 -27.17 -33.21
N LYS A 348 -13.99 -28.27 -33.89
CA LYS A 348 -14.65 -29.57 -33.64
C LYS A 348 -14.17 -30.18 -32.31
N LEU A 349 -12.99 -29.79 -31.83
CA LEU A 349 -12.39 -30.30 -30.60
C LEU A 349 -12.78 -29.42 -29.41
N MET A 350 -13.36 -30.03 -28.36
CA MET A 350 -13.80 -29.31 -27.17
C MET A 350 -12.64 -28.63 -26.43
N VAL A 351 -11.48 -29.29 -26.36
CA VAL A 351 -10.28 -28.75 -25.71
C VAL A 351 -9.84 -27.43 -26.39
N GLU A 352 -9.93 -27.34 -27.71
CA GLU A 352 -9.59 -26.12 -28.45
C GLU A 352 -10.60 -25.00 -28.21
N ARG A 353 -11.89 -25.34 -28.05
CA ARG A 353 -12.90 -24.34 -27.64
C ARG A 353 -12.66 -23.82 -26.23
N GLN A 354 -12.36 -24.72 -25.28
CA GLN A 354 -12.10 -24.33 -23.89
C GLN A 354 -10.84 -23.48 -23.78
N LYS A 355 -9.73 -23.88 -24.42
CA LYS A 355 -8.53 -23.05 -24.55
C LYS A 355 -8.85 -21.68 -25.13
N ALA A 356 -9.56 -21.63 -26.25
CA ALA A 356 -9.89 -20.38 -26.92
C ALA A 356 -10.73 -19.44 -26.04
N VAL A 357 -11.74 -19.97 -25.35
CA VAL A 357 -12.57 -19.18 -24.43
C VAL A 357 -11.74 -18.73 -23.22
N ALA A 358 -10.89 -19.58 -22.65
CA ALA A 358 -10.01 -19.21 -21.53
C ALA A 358 -9.02 -18.10 -21.92
N VAL A 359 -8.36 -18.20 -23.08
CA VAL A 359 -7.49 -17.14 -23.61
C VAL A 359 -8.26 -15.85 -23.82
N TYR A 360 -9.48 -15.91 -24.38
CA TYR A 360 -10.36 -14.74 -24.50
C TYR A 360 -10.66 -14.10 -23.14
N LEU A 361 -10.97 -14.89 -22.11
CA LEU A 361 -11.27 -14.34 -20.79
C LEU A 361 -10.03 -13.70 -20.14
N ILE A 362 -8.84 -14.26 -20.35
CA ILE A 362 -7.57 -13.69 -19.86
C ILE A 362 -7.22 -12.40 -20.61
N ASP A 363 -7.38 -12.37 -21.93
CA ASP A 363 -7.11 -11.20 -22.78
C ASP A 363 -8.10 -10.06 -22.52
N VAL A 364 -9.40 -10.34 -22.44
CA VAL A 364 -10.43 -9.29 -22.36
C VAL A 364 -10.68 -8.83 -20.93
N PHE A 365 -10.70 -9.74 -19.96
CA PHE A 365 -11.06 -9.42 -18.57
C PHE A 365 -9.85 -9.43 -17.63
N ALA A 366 -8.63 -9.56 -18.17
CA ALA A 366 -7.38 -9.60 -17.39
C ALA A 366 -7.43 -10.61 -16.23
N LEU A 367 -8.14 -11.74 -16.42
CA LEU A 367 -8.23 -12.79 -15.41
C LEU A 367 -6.85 -13.43 -15.18
N ARG A 368 -6.58 -13.82 -13.94
CA ARG A 368 -5.42 -14.65 -13.63
C ARG A 368 -5.68 -16.07 -14.13
N ALA A 369 -4.64 -16.78 -14.56
CA ALA A 369 -4.78 -18.17 -15.03
C ALA A 369 -5.46 -19.07 -14.00
N GLY A 370 -5.05 -19.03 -12.73
CA GLY A 370 -5.64 -19.81 -11.63
C GLY A 370 -5.34 -21.31 -11.73
N GLY A 371 -4.65 -21.86 -10.72
CA GLY A 371 -4.47 -23.31 -10.59
C GLY A 371 -5.58 -23.94 -9.76
N GLU A 372 -5.58 -25.27 -9.72
CA GLU A 372 -6.34 -26.03 -8.73
C GLU A 372 -5.79 -25.75 -7.33
N LYS A 373 -6.69 -25.77 -6.36
CA LYS A 373 -6.40 -25.55 -4.94
C LYS A 373 -6.72 -26.83 -4.17
N SER A 374 -5.86 -27.17 -3.22
CA SER A 374 -6.12 -28.26 -2.29
C SER A 374 -7.15 -27.85 -1.23
N GLU A 375 -7.71 -28.83 -0.52
CA GLU A 375 -8.59 -28.57 0.65
C GLU A 375 -7.86 -27.88 1.82
N GLU A 376 -6.53 -27.79 1.75
CA GLU A 376 -5.70 -27.10 2.74
C GLU A 376 -5.50 -25.60 2.45
N GLU A 377 -6.04 -25.11 1.34
CA GLU A 377 -5.95 -23.71 0.90
C GLU A 377 -7.32 -23.03 0.89
N ALA A 378 -7.33 -21.69 0.95
CA ALA A 378 -8.58 -20.95 0.76
C ALA A 378 -9.16 -21.19 -0.65
N ASP A 379 -10.46 -21.47 -0.72
CA ASP A 379 -11.18 -21.73 -1.98
C ASP A 379 -11.25 -20.45 -2.84
N THR A 380 -10.27 -20.32 -3.70
CA THR A 380 -10.09 -19.20 -4.61
C THR A 380 -9.77 -19.73 -6.00
N VAL A 381 -10.33 -19.08 -7.01
CA VAL A 381 -10.19 -19.55 -8.40
C VAL A 381 -9.63 -18.47 -9.32
N GLY A 382 -9.09 -18.92 -10.45
CA GLY A 382 -8.83 -18.06 -11.61
C GLY A 382 -9.44 -18.68 -12.85
N CYS A 383 -9.07 -18.17 -14.02
CA CYS A 383 -9.70 -18.51 -15.30
C CYS A 383 -9.81 -20.03 -15.54
N CYS A 384 -8.73 -20.79 -15.40
CA CYS A 384 -8.70 -22.23 -15.69
C CYS A 384 -9.42 -23.04 -14.61
N SER A 385 -9.44 -22.56 -13.37
CA SER A 385 -10.10 -23.22 -12.23
C SER A 385 -11.52 -22.72 -11.95
N LEU A 386 -12.13 -21.95 -12.86
CA LEU A 386 -13.55 -21.60 -12.76
C LEU A 386 -14.41 -22.85 -12.71
N ARG A 387 -15.47 -22.83 -11.89
CA ARG A 387 -16.44 -23.91 -11.71
C ARG A 387 -17.80 -23.50 -12.24
N TYR A 388 -18.70 -24.46 -12.29
CA TYR A 388 -20.07 -24.26 -12.78
C TYR A 388 -20.76 -23.07 -12.10
N GLU A 389 -20.74 -22.98 -10.77
CA GLU A 389 -21.43 -21.97 -9.97
C GLU A 389 -20.89 -20.53 -10.16
N HIS A 390 -19.65 -20.38 -10.61
CA HIS A 390 -19.00 -19.07 -10.74
C HIS A 390 -19.48 -18.24 -11.94
N ILE A 391 -20.24 -18.86 -12.85
CA ILE A 391 -20.78 -18.19 -14.02
C ILE A 391 -22.28 -18.43 -14.15
N THR A 392 -23.03 -17.32 -14.23
CA THR A 392 -24.45 -17.31 -14.61
C THR A 392 -24.61 -16.76 -16.02
N LEU A 393 -25.40 -17.43 -16.86
CA LEU A 393 -25.63 -17.07 -18.26
C LEU A 393 -27.04 -16.47 -18.41
N LYS A 394 -27.11 -15.20 -18.82
CA LYS A 394 -28.36 -14.50 -19.14
C LYS A 394 -28.42 -14.24 -20.66
N PRO A 395 -29.41 -14.80 -21.38
CA PRO A 395 -29.61 -14.49 -22.79
C PRO A 395 -29.81 -12.97 -23.04
N PRO A 396 -29.42 -12.44 -24.21
CA PRO A 396 -28.88 -13.16 -25.36
C PRO A 396 -27.38 -13.49 -25.27
N ASN A 397 -26.57 -12.69 -24.55
CA ASN A 397 -25.13 -12.86 -24.48
C ASN A 397 -24.49 -12.23 -23.21
N THR A 398 -25.26 -12.10 -22.12
CA THR A 398 -24.78 -11.54 -20.86
C THR A 398 -24.23 -12.64 -19.95
N VAL A 399 -23.02 -12.46 -19.46
CA VAL A 399 -22.34 -13.37 -18.53
C VAL A 399 -22.12 -12.66 -17.21
N ILE A 400 -22.54 -13.30 -16.12
CA ILE A 400 -22.27 -12.84 -14.77
C ILE A 400 -21.17 -13.72 -14.19
N PHE A 401 -20.03 -13.12 -13.91
CA PHE A 401 -18.95 -13.71 -13.12
C PHE A 401 -19.17 -13.37 -11.66
N ASP A 402 -19.13 -14.36 -10.78
CA ASP A 402 -19.16 -14.16 -9.33
C ASP A 402 -18.34 -15.26 -8.65
N PHE A 403 -17.12 -14.92 -8.22
CA PHE A 403 -16.21 -15.85 -7.55
C PHE A 403 -15.19 -15.12 -6.68
N LEU A 404 -14.55 -15.85 -5.77
CA LEU A 404 -13.41 -15.33 -5.01
C LEU A 404 -12.10 -15.61 -5.76
N GLY A 405 -11.36 -14.55 -6.08
CA GLY A 405 -10.06 -14.61 -6.74
C GLY A 405 -8.90 -14.67 -5.76
N LYS A 406 -7.69 -14.34 -6.24
CA LYS A 406 -6.48 -14.23 -5.40
C LYS A 406 -6.77 -13.35 -4.17
N ASP A 407 -6.24 -13.77 -3.02
CA ASP A 407 -6.40 -13.09 -1.73
C ASP A 407 -7.87 -13.04 -1.25
N SER A 408 -8.72 -13.95 -1.75
CA SER A 408 -10.15 -14.03 -1.45
C SER A 408 -10.93 -12.77 -1.86
N ILE A 409 -10.39 -11.99 -2.80
CA ILE A 409 -11.04 -10.79 -3.34
C ILE A 409 -12.13 -11.22 -4.31
N ARG A 410 -13.37 -10.78 -4.07
CA ARG A 410 -14.51 -11.07 -4.93
C ARG A 410 -14.33 -10.43 -6.32
N PHE A 411 -14.51 -11.24 -7.35
CA PHE A 411 -14.64 -10.81 -8.73
C PHE A 411 -16.12 -10.92 -9.12
N TYR A 412 -16.78 -9.77 -9.21
CA TYR A 412 -18.18 -9.68 -9.66
C TYR A 412 -18.29 -8.78 -10.90
N GLN A 413 -18.75 -9.32 -12.01
CA GLN A 413 -18.97 -8.54 -13.24
C GLN A 413 -20.16 -9.11 -14.03
N GLU A 414 -21.09 -8.23 -14.41
CA GLU A 414 -22.15 -8.53 -15.38
C GLU A 414 -21.81 -7.84 -16.70
N VAL A 415 -21.45 -8.64 -17.71
CA VAL A 415 -20.85 -8.15 -18.96
C VAL A 415 -21.44 -8.85 -20.17
N GLN A 416 -21.59 -8.12 -21.27
CA GLN A 416 -21.90 -8.72 -22.56
C GLN A 416 -20.62 -9.30 -23.18
N VAL A 417 -20.70 -10.54 -23.67
CA VAL A 417 -19.58 -11.22 -24.33
C VAL A 417 -19.88 -11.49 -25.80
N ASP A 418 -18.87 -11.88 -26.58
CA ASP A 418 -19.06 -12.38 -27.94
C ASP A 418 -20.13 -13.51 -27.94
N PRO A 419 -21.15 -13.47 -28.82
CA PRO A 419 -22.21 -14.47 -28.85
C PRO A 419 -21.72 -15.92 -28.96
N LYS A 420 -20.58 -16.16 -29.61
CA LYS A 420 -19.94 -17.49 -29.69
C LYS A 420 -19.33 -17.90 -28.36
N VAL A 421 -18.77 -16.96 -27.61
CA VAL A 421 -18.27 -17.21 -26.23
C VAL A 421 -19.45 -17.59 -25.35
N PHE A 422 -20.55 -16.83 -25.37
CA PHE A 422 -21.76 -17.17 -24.62
C PHE A 422 -22.28 -18.58 -24.95
N LYS A 423 -22.39 -18.89 -26.25
CA LYS A 423 -22.82 -20.22 -26.71
C LYS A 423 -21.88 -21.34 -26.25
N ASN A 424 -20.56 -21.11 -26.25
CA ASN A 424 -19.58 -22.08 -25.77
C ASN A 424 -19.63 -22.23 -24.25
N LEU A 425 -19.79 -21.16 -23.47
CA LEU A 425 -19.99 -21.24 -22.02
C LEU A 425 -21.27 -22.04 -21.69
N ALA A 426 -22.35 -21.83 -22.44
CA ALA A 426 -23.57 -22.63 -22.30
C ALA A 426 -23.32 -24.12 -22.62
N LEU A 427 -22.50 -24.41 -23.65
CA LEU A 427 -22.07 -25.77 -23.99
C LEU A 427 -21.24 -26.40 -22.87
N PHE A 428 -20.31 -25.64 -22.27
CA PHE A 428 -19.44 -26.12 -21.19
C PHE A 428 -20.22 -26.40 -19.92
N LYS A 429 -21.38 -25.76 -19.72
CA LYS A 429 -22.29 -26.00 -18.60
C LYS A 429 -23.35 -27.08 -18.86
N LYS A 430 -23.37 -27.72 -20.03
CA LYS A 430 -24.38 -28.75 -20.32
C LYS A 430 -24.27 -29.96 -19.38
N PRO A 431 -25.39 -30.67 -19.13
CA PRO A 431 -25.36 -31.93 -18.41
C PRO A 431 -24.29 -32.90 -18.96
N PRO A 432 -23.60 -33.65 -18.10
CA PRO A 432 -23.87 -33.85 -16.68
C PRO A 432 -23.20 -32.84 -15.72
N LYS A 433 -22.74 -31.66 -16.17
CA LYS A 433 -22.12 -30.67 -15.26
C LYS A 433 -23.08 -30.14 -14.19
N GLN A 434 -22.58 -29.98 -12.98
CA GLN A 434 -23.28 -29.51 -11.79
C GLN A 434 -22.38 -28.54 -10.98
N PRO A 435 -22.91 -27.80 -10.00
CA PRO A 435 -22.09 -27.05 -9.04
C PRO A 435 -20.95 -27.91 -8.46
N GLY A 436 -19.76 -27.32 -8.30
CA GLY A 436 -18.52 -28.00 -7.93
C GLY A 436 -17.70 -28.51 -9.11
N HIS A 437 -18.31 -28.80 -10.27
CA HIS A 437 -17.56 -29.24 -11.45
C HIS A 437 -16.83 -28.08 -12.12
N GLN A 438 -15.60 -28.34 -12.58
CA GLN A 438 -14.82 -27.38 -13.37
C GLN A 438 -15.57 -26.97 -14.63
N LEU A 439 -15.53 -25.68 -14.94
CA LEU A 439 -16.05 -25.13 -16.19
C LEU A 439 -15.19 -25.54 -17.38
N PHE A 440 -13.86 -25.55 -17.20
CA PHE A 440 -12.87 -25.98 -18.19
C PHE A 440 -12.24 -27.32 -17.79
N ASP A 441 -13.01 -28.41 -17.91
CA ASP A 441 -12.64 -29.78 -17.51
C ASP A 441 -11.50 -30.42 -18.33
N ARG A 442 -10.98 -29.75 -19.36
CA ARG A 442 -9.90 -30.23 -20.22
C ARG A 442 -8.74 -29.24 -20.31
N LEU A 443 -8.64 -28.33 -19.34
CA LEU A 443 -7.66 -27.26 -19.34
C LEU A 443 -7.10 -27.04 -17.94
N ASP A 444 -5.77 -26.93 -17.86
CA ASP A 444 -5.05 -26.45 -16.69
C ASP A 444 -4.08 -25.33 -17.11
N PRO A 445 -3.50 -24.58 -16.15
CA PRO A 445 -2.54 -23.51 -16.46
C PRO A 445 -1.27 -23.97 -17.20
N SER A 446 -0.81 -25.20 -16.98
CA SER A 446 0.37 -25.74 -17.66
C SER A 446 0.08 -25.94 -19.15
N LEU A 447 -1.04 -26.57 -19.47
CA LEU A 447 -1.50 -26.77 -20.84
C LEU A 447 -1.77 -25.43 -21.54
N LEU A 448 -2.38 -24.46 -20.83
CA LEU A 448 -2.61 -23.13 -21.35
C LEU A 448 -1.29 -22.43 -21.69
N ASN A 449 -0.32 -22.41 -20.76
CA ASN A 449 0.96 -21.73 -21.00
C ASN A 449 1.78 -22.42 -22.11
N LYS A 450 1.77 -23.76 -22.18
CA LYS A 450 2.40 -24.51 -23.27
C LYS A 450 1.80 -24.12 -24.63
N PHE A 451 0.48 -23.92 -24.70
CA PHE A 451 -0.18 -23.43 -25.91
C PHE A 451 0.25 -22.00 -26.26
N LEU A 452 0.32 -21.11 -25.27
CA LEU A 452 0.74 -19.72 -25.47
C LEU A 452 2.18 -19.59 -25.98
N GLN A 453 3.09 -20.46 -25.54
CA GLN A 453 4.48 -20.46 -26.02
C GLN A 453 4.63 -20.68 -27.52
N ASN A 454 3.65 -21.31 -28.19
CA ASN A 454 3.67 -21.48 -29.65
C ASN A 454 3.52 -20.16 -30.42
N TYR A 455 3.03 -19.11 -29.77
CA TYR A 455 2.87 -17.79 -30.40
C TYR A 455 4.09 -16.90 -30.21
N MET A 456 4.79 -17.08 -29.08
CA MET A 456 5.87 -16.21 -28.64
C MET A 456 6.66 -16.89 -27.51
N THR A 457 7.98 -16.94 -27.65
CA THR A 457 8.88 -17.57 -26.65
C THR A 457 8.77 -16.90 -25.29
N GLY A 458 8.50 -17.70 -24.26
CA GLY A 458 8.31 -17.22 -22.89
C GLY A 458 6.95 -16.59 -22.61
N LEU A 459 6.00 -16.64 -23.55
CA LEU A 459 4.65 -16.15 -23.33
C LEU A 459 3.90 -17.02 -22.32
N THR A 460 3.30 -16.37 -21.33
CA THR A 460 2.42 -17.00 -20.33
C THR A 460 1.17 -16.15 -20.13
N ALA A 461 0.14 -16.72 -19.50
CA ALA A 461 -1.08 -16.00 -19.16
C ALA A 461 -0.83 -14.75 -18.29
N LYS A 462 0.28 -14.71 -17.53
CA LYS A 462 0.64 -13.54 -16.70
C LYS A 462 1.01 -12.32 -17.56
N VAL A 463 1.61 -12.54 -18.73
CA VAL A 463 2.06 -11.46 -19.63
C VAL A 463 0.88 -10.64 -20.15
N PHE A 464 -0.26 -11.26 -20.42
CA PHE A 464 -1.49 -10.56 -20.85
C PHE A 464 -1.95 -9.51 -19.84
N ARG A 465 -1.87 -9.80 -18.53
CA ARG A 465 -2.27 -8.82 -17.50
C ARG A 465 -1.35 -7.59 -17.50
N THR A 466 -0.04 -7.79 -17.65
CA THR A 466 0.94 -6.69 -17.75
C THR A 466 0.75 -5.90 -19.04
N TYR A 467 0.55 -6.58 -20.17
CA TYR A 467 0.27 -5.96 -21.46
C TYR A 467 -1.01 -5.11 -21.41
N ASN A 468 -2.12 -5.67 -20.95
CA ASN A 468 -3.40 -4.97 -20.86
C ASN A 468 -3.31 -3.77 -19.90
N ALA A 469 -2.67 -3.94 -18.74
CA ALA A 469 -2.49 -2.85 -17.79
C ALA A 469 -1.67 -1.69 -18.38
N SER A 470 -0.55 -1.99 -19.04
CA SER A 470 0.32 -0.97 -19.63
C SER A 470 -0.30 -0.32 -20.87
N LYS A 471 -0.95 -1.11 -21.74
CA LYS A 471 -1.68 -0.60 -22.91
C LYS A 471 -2.83 0.33 -22.50
N THR A 472 -3.66 -0.09 -21.54
CA THR A 472 -4.74 0.75 -21.02
C THR A 472 -4.19 2.01 -20.36
N MET A 473 -3.08 1.93 -19.63
CA MET A 473 -2.45 3.13 -19.09
C MET A 473 -2.02 4.09 -20.20
N GLN A 474 -1.31 3.62 -21.24
CA GLN A 474 -0.93 4.43 -22.40
C GLN A 474 -2.15 5.09 -23.04
N GLU A 475 -3.20 4.32 -23.34
CA GLU A 475 -4.44 4.82 -23.95
C GLU A 475 -5.10 5.89 -23.08
N GLN A 476 -5.16 5.70 -21.76
CA GLN A 476 -5.73 6.69 -20.85
C GLN A 476 -4.87 7.95 -20.75
N LEU A 477 -3.54 7.83 -20.76
CA LEU A 477 -2.63 8.97 -20.77
C LEU A 477 -2.76 9.80 -22.07
N ASP A 478 -2.99 9.14 -23.20
CA ASP A 478 -3.16 9.82 -24.50
C ASP A 478 -4.42 10.70 -24.54
N LEU A 479 -5.43 10.41 -23.71
CA LEU A 479 -6.66 11.20 -23.59
C LEU A 479 -6.50 12.44 -22.69
N ILE A 480 -5.38 12.60 -21.97
CA ILE A 480 -5.18 13.69 -21.02
C ILE A 480 -4.71 14.94 -21.78
N PRO A 481 -5.48 16.05 -21.81
CA PRO A 481 -4.98 17.31 -22.36
C PRO A 481 -3.90 17.90 -21.44
N ASN A 482 -2.85 18.48 -22.04
CA ASN A 482 -1.72 19.09 -21.30
C ASN A 482 -2.05 20.51 -20.84
N GLU A 483 -3.02 20.61 -19.95
CA GLU A 483 -3.54 21.85 -19.40
C GLU A 483 -3.74 21.72 -17.88
N GLY A 484 -3.92 22.86 -17.22
CA GLY A 484 -4.17 22.92 -15.78
C GLY A 484 -2.92 22.79 -14.92
N SER A 485 -3.17 22.87 -13.62
CA SER A 485 -2.19 22.76 -12.55
C SER A 485 -1.61 21.35 -12.43
N VAL A 486 -0.47 21.23 -11.74
CA VAL A 486 0.13 19.92 -11.40
C VAL A 486 -0.86 19.04 -10.62
N ALA A 487 -1.68 19.63 -9.73
CA ALA A 487 -2.67 18.88 -8.96
C ALA A 487 -3.77 18.28 -9.85
N GLU A 488 -4.28 19.04 -10.82
CA GLU A 488 -5.28 18.56 -11.78
C GLU A 488 -4.71 17.48 -12.71
N LYS A 489 -3.45 17.64 -13.15
CA LYS A 489 -2.73 16.62 -13.93
C LYS A 489 -2.57 15.31 -13.14
N LEU A 490 -2.22 15.39 -11.85
CA LEU A 490 -2.13 14.21 -10.97
C LEU A 490 -3.48 13.53 -10.76
N LEU A 491 -4.57 14.29 -10.65
CA LEU A 491 -5.93 13.72 -10.59
C LEU A 491 -6.22 12.91 -11.86
N LYS A 492 -5.93 13.47 -13.05
CA LYS A 492 -6.14 12.78 -14.33
C LYS A 492 -5.25 11.52 -14.44
N TYR A 493 -4.00 11.57 -13.96
CA TYR A 493 -3.12 10.40 -13.87
C TYR A 493 -3.68 9.32 -12.93
N ASN A 494 -4.18 9.71 -11.74
CA ASN A 494 -4.78 8.78 -10.80
C ASN A 494 -6.07 8.16 -11.36
N ALA A 495 -6.86 8.91 -12.10
CA ALA A 495 -8.02 8.40 -12.83
C ALA A 495 -7.62 7.37 -13.89
N ALA A 496 -6.56 7.62 -14.68
CA ALA A 496 -6.00 6.67 -15.63
C ALA A 496 -5.55 5.36 -14.95
N ASN A 497 -4.81 5.47 -13.84
CA ASN A 497 -4.39 4.30 -13.05
C ASN A 497 -5.59 3.58 -12.41
N ARG A 498 -6.64 4.30 -12.00
CA ARG A 498 -7.89 3.70 -11.48
C ARG A 498 -8.56 2.83 -12.54
N THR A 499 -8.62 3.28 -13.80
CA THR A 499 -9.11 2.46 -14.91
C THR A 499 -8.34 1.15 -15.04
N VAL A 500 -7.01 1.20 -14.93
CA VAL A 500 -6.14 -0.01 -14.94
C VAL A 500 -6.39 -0.92 -13.74
N ALA A 501 -6.53 -0.35 -12.55
CA ALA A 501 -6.79 -1.09 -11.32
C ALA A 501 -8.16 -1.79 -11.35
N ILE A 502 -9.19 -1.13 -11.90
CA ILE A 502 -10.52 -1.72 -12.12
C ILE A 502 -10.43 -2.89 -13.11
N LEU A 503 -9.74 -2.70 -14.24
CA LEU A 503 -9.51 -3.76 -15.24
C LEU A 503 -8.85 -4.99 -14.59
N CYS A 504 -7.88 -4.78 -13.72
CA CYS A 504 -7.15 -5.86 -13.05
C CYS A 504 -7.83 -6.42 -11.79
N ASN A 505 -9.01 -5.91 -11.43
CA ASN A 505 -9.73 -6.17 -10.18
C ASN A 505 -8.86 -6.00 -8.92
N HIS A 506 -8.07 -4.92 -8.87
CA HIS A 506 -7.28 -4.53 -7.69
C HIS A 506 -8.16 -3.76 -6.71
N GLN A 507 -9.00 -4.48 -5.99
CA GLN A 507 -9.86 -3.92 -4.96
C GLN A 507 -9.14 -3.88 -3.60
N ARG A 508 -9.59 -3.01 -2.71
CA ARG A 508 -9.23 -3.01 -1.29
C ARG A 508 -10.46 -2.72 -0.44
N THR A 509 -10.45 -3.19 0.80
CA THR A 509 -11.48 -2.83 1.79
C THR A 509 -11.33 -1.37 2.17
N VAL A 510 -12.46 -0.67 2.35
CA VAL A 510 -12.46 0.69 2.88
C VAL A 510 -11.95 0.63 4.33
N THR A 511 -10.82 1.28 4.59
CA THR A 511 -10.19 1.30 5.92
C THR A 511 -11.14 1.89 6.97
N ALA A 512 -11.12 1.37 8.20
CA ALA A 512 -11.98 1.86 9.30
C ALA A 512 -11.85 3.38 9.55
N GLY A 513 -10.66 3.96 9.33
CA GLY A 513 -10.42 5.40 9.46
C GLY A 513 -10.85 6.27 8.27
N HIS A 514 -11.36 5.69 7.19
CA HIS A 514 -11.65 6.42 5.94
C HIS A 514 -12.71 7.52 6.17
N ALA A 515 -13.84 7.16 6.80
CA ALA A 515 -14.91 8.11 7.09
C ALA A 515 -14.42 9.30 7.92
N LYS A 516 -13.57 9.04 8.92
CA LYS A 516 -12.95 10.09 9.75
C LYS A 516 -12.00 10.99 8.94
N SER A 517 -11.24 10.41 8.00
CA SER A 517 -10.35 11.18 7.13
C SER A 517 -11.12 12.04 6.11
N VAL A 518 -12.23 11.52 5.57
CA VAL A 518 -13.13 12.25 4.67
C VAL A 518 -13.77 13.41 5.41
N ALA A 519 -14.37 13.16 6.58
CA ALA A 519 -14.95 14.19 7.44
C ALA A 519 -13.96 15.31 7.75
N LYS A 520 -12.73 14.97 8.20
CA LYS A 520 -11.68 15.96 8.47
C LYS A 520 -11.30 16.81 7.25
N SER A 521 -11.35 16.24 6.05
CA SER A 521 -11.06 16.97 4.81
C SER A 521 -12.19 17.92 4.44
N SER A 522 -13.45 17.46 4.58
CA SER A 522 -14.65 18.28 4.40
C SER A 522 -14.70 19.44 5.38
N ASP A 523 -14.45 19.18 6.67
CA ASP A 523 -14.36 20.22 7.72
C ASP A 523 -13.32 21.29 7.37
N ARG A 524 -12.18 20.88 6.81
CA ARG A 524 -11.11 21.81 6.43
C ARG A 524 -11.49 22.67 5.22
N ILE A 525 -12.23 22.11 4.26
CA ILE A 525 -12.76 22.87 3.11
C ILE A 525 -13.80 23.89 3.59
N GLU A 526 -14.67 23.49 4.51
CA GLU A 526 -15.67 24.37 5.12
C GLU A 526 -15.01 25.52 5.89
N GLU A 527 -13.95 25.25 6.66
CA GLU A 527 -13.13 26.29 7.30
C GLU A 527 -12.52 27.28 6.29
N PHE A 528 -12.01 26.80 5.16
CA PHE A 528 -11.45 27.69 4.13
C PHE A 528 -12.53 28.55 3.46
N LYS A 529 -13.71 28.00 3.21
CA LYS A 529 -14.86 28.75 2.69
C LYS A 529 -15.30 29.84 3.67
N TRP A 530 -15.39 29.53 4.96
CA TRP A 530 -15.67 30.53 5.99
C TRP A 530 -14.59 31.61 6.07
N GLN A 531 -13.31 31.24 6.03
CA GLN A 531 -12.24 32.23 6.01
C GLN A 531 -12.34 33.16 4.79
N LYS A 532 -12.70 32.62 3.62
CA LYS A 532 -12.92 33.41 2.40
C LYS A 532 -14.06 34.39 2.60
N GLU A 533 -15.21 33.92 3.09
CA GLU A 533 -16.38 34.76 3.35
C GLU A 533 -16.07 35.86 4.38
N ARG A 534 -15.36 35.52 5.45
CA ARG A 534 -14.89 36.45 6.47
C ARG A 534 -14.00 37.55 5.88
N LEU A 535 -13.09 37.21 4.96
CA LEU A 535 -12.26 38.23 4.29
C LEU A 535 -13.08 39.12 3.35
N LYS A 536 -14.07 38.56 2.63
CA LYS A 536 -15.00 39.34 1.79
C LYS A 536 -15.83 40.34 2.61
N LYS A 537 -16.35 39.91 3.77
CA LYS A 537 -16.99 40.82 4.75
C LYS A 537 -16.03 41.93 5.18
N GLY A 538 -14.76 41.60 5.43
CA GLY A 538 -13.71 42.58 5.73
C GLY A 538 -13.47 43.60 4.60
N ILE A 539 -13.54 43.18 3.33
CA ILE A 539 -13.45 44.12 2.19
C ILE A 539 -14.61 45.11 2.21
N LEU A 540 -15.85 44.64 2.41
CA LEU A 540 -17.03 45.51 2.45
C LEU A 540 -17.06 46.45 3.66
N GLN A 541 -16.31 46.15 4.72
CA GLN A 541 -16.12 47.09 5.83
C GLN A 541 -15.20 48.25 5.49
N ILE A 542 -14.22 48.03 4.60
CA ILE A 542 -13.29 49.05 4.14
C ILE A 542 -13.91 49.84 2.98
N GLU A 543 -14.53 49.13 2.02
CA GLU A 543 -15.13 49.67 0.80
C GLU A 543 -16.55 49.11 0.60
N PRO A 544 -17.58 49.71 1.24
CA PRO A 544 -18.96 49.20 1.19
C PRO A 544 -19.59 49.18 -0.21
N ASP A 545 -19.25 50.15 -1.06
CA ASP A 545 -19.83 50.29 -2.40
C ASP A 545 -19.32 49.24 -3.40
N ARG A 546 -18.23 48.54 -3.09
CA ARG A 546 -17.60 47.55 -3.98
C ARG A 546 -18.51 46.37 -4.34
N ILE A 547 -19.51 46.10 -3.52
CA ILE A 547 -20.56 45.12 -3.82
C ILE A 547 -21.41 45.50 -5.04
N LYS A 548 -21.55 46.81 -5.32
CA LYS A 548 -22.27 47.31 -6.50
C LYS A 548 -21.42 47.19 -7.76
N ASP A 549 -20.10 47.37 -7.61
CA ASP A 549 -19.14 47.33 -8.71
C ASP A 549 -18.85 45.89 -9.18
N THR A 550 -18.86 44.93 -8.25
CA THR A 550 -18.51 43.51 -8.51
C THR A 550 -19.46 42.54 -7.78
N PRO A 551 -20.77 42.55 -8.09
CA PRO A 551 -21.76 41.76 -7.36
C PRO A 551 -21.47 40.25 -7.37
N ASP A 552 -21.03 39.71 -8.52
CA ASP A 552 -20.69 38.28 -8.67
C ASP A 552 -19.55 37.86 -7.72
N TYR A 553 -18.60 38.75 -7.43
CA TYR A 553 -17.50 38.45 -6.52
C TYR A 553 -17.98 38.28 -5.07
N PHE A 554 -19.13 38.84 -4.69
CA PHE A 554 -19.69 38.74 -3.34
C PHE A 554 -20.92 37.83 -3.25
N GLU A 555 -21.23 37.06 -4.28
CA GLU A 555 -22.42 36.18 -4.33
C GLU A 555 -22.48 35.15 -3.19
N ASP A 556 -21.32 34.71 -2.70
CA ASP A 556 -21.15 33.71 -1.64
C ASP A 556 -21.15 34.33 -0.24
N ILE A 557 -21.39 35.64 -0.11
CA ILE A 557 -21.47 36.31 1.18
C ILE A 557 -22.72 35.89 1.95
N ASN A 558 -22.56 35.52 3.22
CA ASN A 558 -23.61 34.90 4.06
C ASN A 558 -24.10 33.54 3.52
N SER A 559 -23.28 32.83 2.74
CA SER A 559 -23.59 31.45 2.32
C SER A 559 -23.47 30.44 3.47
N ILE A 560 -22.80 30.80 4.55
CA ILE A 560 -22.62 29.97 5.74
C ILE A 560 -23.56 30.46 6.85
N ASP A 561 -24.46 29.57 7.28
CA ASP A 561 -25.36 29.83 8.40
C ASP A 561 -24.61 30.06 9.71
N LYS A 562 -25.16 30.91 10.58
CA LYS A 562 -24.57 31.22 11.90
C LYS A 562 -24.31 29.99 12.77
N GLU A 563 -25.14 28.95 12.64
CA GLU A 563 -24.93 27.69 13.36
C GLU A 563 -23.70 26.94 12.86
N ILE A 564 -23.49 26.91 11.54
CA ILE A 564 -22.32 26.28 10.92
C ILE A 564 -21.07 27.09 11.26
N GLU A 565 -21.16 28.42 11.18
CA GLU A 565 -20.07 29.32 11.58
C GLU A 565 -19.64 29.09 13.04
N ALA A 566 -20.58 28.95 13.98
CA ALA A 566 -20.28 28.64 15.37
C ALA A 566 -19.53 27.29 15.53
N LYS A 567 -19.95 26.24 14.81
CA LYS A 567 -19.26 24.94 14.79
C LYS A 567 -17.85 25.04 14.21
N ILE A 568 -17.66 25.85 13.16
CA ILE A 568 -16.34 26.13 12.60
C ILE A 568 -15.44 26.78 13.65
N HIS A 569 -15.93 27.81 14.34
CA HIS A 569 -15.17 28.50 15.40
C HIS A 569 -14.76 27.55 16.52
N GLU A 570 -15.70 26.73 17.00
CA GLU A 570 -15.45 25.72 18.04
C GLU A 570 -14.33 24.76 17.62
N ARG A 571 -14.42 24.17 16.42
CA ARG A 571 -13.38 23.27 15.89
C ARG A 571 -12.01 23.94 15.77
N ILE A 572 -11.94 25.21 15.38
CA ILE A 572 -10.68 25.96 15.28
C ILE A 572 -10.09 26.19 16.68
N VAL A 573 -10.92 26.60 17.64
CA VAL A 573 -10.52 26.86 19.03
C VAL A 573 -10.01 25.59 19.69
N GLU A 574 -10.75 24.49 19.63
CA GLU A 574 -10.33 23.19 20.19
C GLU A 574 -9.00 22.72 19.60
N ARG A 575 -8.83 22.87 18.27
CA ARG A 575 -7.58 22.50 17.59
C ARG A 575 -6.38 23.31 18.08
N GLU A 576 -6.54 24.62 18.31
CA GLU A 576 -5.46 25.46 18.84
C GLU A 576 -5.17 25.15 20.32
N ILE A 577 -6.20 24.85 21.14
CA ILE A 577 -6.02 24.36 22.53
C ILE A 577 -5.16 23.09 22.52
N GLN A 578 -5.56 22.10 21.72
CA GLN A 578 -4.85 20.82 21.65
C GLN A 578 -3.41 20.99 21.15
N LYS A 579 -3.20 21.87 20.17
CA LYS A 579 -1.88 22.20 19.64
C LYS A 579 -0.95 22.79 20.71
N TYR A 580 -1.43 23.71 21.55
CA TYR A 580 -0.61 24.28 22.62
C TYR A 580 -0.34 23.27 23.74
N HIS A 581 -1.31 22.45 24.13
CA HIS A 581 -1.06 21.34 25.06
C HIS A 581 -0.01 20.37 24.53
N ASN A 582 -0.13 19.96 23.26
CA ASN A 582 0.84 19.06 22.62
C ASN A 582 2.23 19.71 22.51
N LYS A 583 2.29 21.00 22.17
CA LYS A 583 3.55 21.76 22.12
C LYS A 583 4.22 21.82 23.50
N PHE A 584 3.46 22.15 24.55
CA PHE A 584 3.97 22.23 25.92
C PHE A 584 4.49 20.89 26.41
N LYS A 585 3.73 19.81 26.18
CA LYS A 585 4.16 18.45 26.49
C LYS A 585 5.47 18.10 25.77
N ARG A 586 5.55 18.34 24.46
CA ARG A 586 6.73 18.04 23.64
C ARG A 586 7.98 18.80 24.11
N GLU A 587 7.82 20.08 24.46
CA GLU A 587 8.94 20.91 24.92
C GLU A 587 9.43 20.47 26.31
N ASN A 588 8.52 20.12 27.22
CA ASN A 588 8.88 19.60 28.54
C ASN A 588 9.53 18.22 28.45
N ASP A 589 9.06 17.35 27.56
CA ASP A 589 9.68 16.04 27.30
C ASP A 589 11.13 16.21 26.78
N LYS A 590 11.37 17.24 25.95
CA LYS A 590 12.71 17.59 25.46
C LYS A 590 13.62 18.11 26.59
N ARG A 591 13.14 19.09 27.36
CA ARG A 591 13.89 19.70 28.48
C ARG A 591 14.25 18.71 29.59
N LYS A 592 13.29 17.86 29.99
CA LYS A 592 13.53 16.79 30.98
C LYS A 592 14.69 15.89 30.59
N PHE A 593 14.84 15.61 29.30
CA PHE A 593 15.94 14.81 28.79
C PHE A 593 17.27 15.57 28.76
N GLU A 594 17.27 16.85 28.38
CA GLU A 594 18.45 17.72 28.37
C GLU A 594 18.95 18.08 29.79
N GLY A 595 18.26 17.60 30.84
CA GLY A 595 18.54 17.94 32.23
C GLY A 595 18.11 19.36 32.59
N GLU A 596 17.29 19.99 31.74
CA GLU A 596 16.76 21.33 31.94
C GLU A 596 15.46 21.31 32.75
N GLU A 597 15.17 22.43 33.41
CA GLU A 597 13.90 22.60 34.13
C GLU A 597 12.71 22.65 33.16
N PRO A 598 11.56 22.03 33.51
CA PRO A 598 10.37 22.09 32.68
C PRO A 598 9.94 23.54 32.46
N LEU A 599 9.30 23.82 31.31
CA LEU A 599 8.65 25.10 31.11
C LEU A 599 7.66 25.38 32.25
N PRO A 600 7.62 26.62 32.77
CA PRO A 600 6.61 27.03 33.73
C PRO A 600 5.20 26.82 33.18
N GLU A 601 4.27 26.40 34.05
CA GLU A 601 2.85 26.29 33.67
C GLU A 601 2.27 27.63 33.18
N GLU A 602 2.82 28.75 33.65
CA GLU A 602 2.45 30.08 33.16
C GLU A 602 2.68 30.23 31.65
N THR A 603 3.69 29.56 31.06
CA THR A 603 3.90 29.59 29.61
C THR A 603 2.75 28.92 28.83
N LEU A 604 2.24 27.78 29.33
CA LEU A 604 1.06 27.15 28.73
C LEU A 604 -0.17 28.04 28.88
N LYS A 605 -0.32 28.66 30.05
CA LYS A 605 -1.43 29.56 30.35
C LYS A 605 -1.43 30.80 29.45
N GLU A 606 -0.28 31.44 29.23
CA GLU A 606 -0.12 32.54 28.26
C GLU A 606 -0.53 32.12 26.84
N TRP A 607 -0.13 30.92 26.40
CA TRP A 607 -0.53 30.39 25.11
C TRP A 607 -2.04 30.14 25.03
N LEU A 608 -2.64 29.58 26.08
CA LEU A 608 -4.09 29.35 26.16
C LEU A 608 -4.89 30.64 26.29
N ASP A 609 -4.33 31.70 26.89
CA ASP A 609 -4.95 33.02 26.96
C ASP A 609 -5.05 33.66 25.58
N ASN A 610 -4.07 33.46 24.70
CA ASN A 610 -4.20 33.84 23.29
C ASN A 610 -5.37 33.11 22.59
N VAL A 611 -5.62 31.84 22.94
CA VAL A 611 -6.77 31.09 22.40
C VAL A 611 -8.09 31.59 22.97
N LYS A 612 -8.13 32.01 24.25
CA LYS A 612 -9.31 32.65 24.85
C LYS A 612 -9.64 33.96 24.15
N GLN A 613 -8.65 34.79 23.85
CA GLN A 613 -8.83 36.02 23.07
C GLN A 613 -9.39 35.71 21.68
N LEU A 614 -8.86 34.69 20.99
CA LEU A 614 -9.39 34.25 19.70
C LEU A 614 -10.85 33.80 19.79
N LYS A 615 -11.21 33.02 20.83
CA LYS A 615 -12.59 32.59 21.08
C LYS A 615 -13.52 33.77 21.31
N GLN A 616 -13.08 34.77 22.08
CA GLN A 616 -13.86 35.98 22.32
C GLN A 616 -14.06 36.78 21.03
N GLN A 617 -12.99 36.98 20.25
CA GLN A 617 -13.06 37.64 18.95
C GLN A 617 -14.10 36.97 18.04
N TYR A 618 -14.06 35.65 17.91
CA TYR A 618 -15.02 34.92 17.07
C TYR A 618 -16.46 35.00 17.58
N ALA A 619 -16.68 34.99 18.90
CA ALA A 619 -18.00 35.19 19.48
C ALA A 619 -18.56 36.60 19.19
N GLU A 620 -17.71 37.64 19.25
CA GLU A 620 -18.09 39.02 18.92
C GLU A 620 -18.40 39.18 17.43
N GLU A 621 -17.59 38.57 16.55
CA GLU A 621 -17.82 38.54 15.10
C GLU A 621 -19.15 37.85 14.75
N LEU A 622 -19.45 36.72 15.40
CA LEU A 622 -20.70 35.98 15.19
C LEU A 622 -21.94 36.78 15.65
N ALA A 623 -21.83 37.50 16.77
CA ALA A 623 -22.90 38.30 17.32
C ALA A 623 -23.18 39.57 16.49
N THR A 624 -22.13 40.29 16.11
CA THR A 624 -22.23 41.61 15.46
C THR A 624 -22.26 41.54 13.94
N GLY A 625 -21.74 40.46 13.35
CA GLY A 625 -21.46 40.38 11.91
C GLY A 625 -20.27 41.24 11.47
N ILE A 626 -19.57 41.89 12.40
CA ILE A 626 -18.43 42.77 12.13
C ILE A 626 -17.14 41.98 12.33
N VAL A 627 -16.45 41.68 11.23
CA VAL A 627 -15.12 41.04 11.20
C VAL A 627 -14.06 41.93 11.86
N GLN A 628 -13.24 41.35 12.75
CA GLN A 628 -12.06 42.02 13.30
C GLN A 628 -10.83 41.69 12.46
N LEU A 629 -10.42 42.64 11.62
CA LEU A 629 -9.23 42.51 10.78
C LEU A 629 -7.96 42.78 11.60
N LYS A 630 -6.92 41.96 11.40
CA LYS A 630 -5.59 42.24 11.96
C LYS A 630 -5.04 43.51 11.34
N ALA A 631 -4.27 44.29 12.09
CA ALA A 631 -3.62 45.51 11.58
C ALA A 631 -2.78 45.27 10.31
N SER A 632 -2.23 44.06 10.13
CA SER A 632 -1.47 43.68 8.94
C SER A 632 -2.32 43.45 7.67
N MET A 633 -3.65 43.30 7.83
CA MET A 633 -4.65 42.96 6.79
C MET A 633 -5.68 44.10 6.62
N ASN A 634 -5.24 45.35 6.69
CA ASN A 634 -6.09 46.55 6.65
C ASN A 634 -6.25 47.20 5.26
N SER A 635 -5.80 46.52 4.19
CA SER A 635 -5.89 47.02 2.82
C SER A 635 -6.60 46.00 1.94
N VAL A 636 -7.51 46.44 1.06
CA VAL A 636 -8.30 45.55 0.21
C VAL A 636 -7.41 44.65 -0.66
N GLU A 637 -6.33 45.18 -1.24
CA GLU A 637 -5.40 44.39 -2.07
C GLU A 637 -4.82 43.16 -1.34
N LYS A 638 -4.51 43.28 -0.04
CA LYS A 638 -4.01 42.17 0.77
C LYS A 638 -5.11 41.14 1.07
N LEU A 639 -6.34 41.59 1.29
CA LEU A 639 -7.49 40.72 1.50
C LEU A 639 -7.80 39.93 0.23
N GLU A 640 -7.76 40.57 -0.93
CA GLU A 640 -7.96 39.91 -2.24
C GLU A 640 -6.88 38.88 -2.53
N LYS A 641 -5.60 39.23 -2.33
CA LYS A 641 -4.49 38.25 -2.45
C LYS A 641 -4.64 37.06 -1.49
N ALA A 642 -5.21 37.28 -0.31
CA ALA A 642 -5.48 36.18 0.63
C ALA A 642 -6.70 35.33 0.20
N ILE A 643 -7.74 35.95 -0.37
CA ILE A 643 -8.89 35.25 -0.95
C ILE A 643 -8.47 34.39 -2.13
N GLU A 644 -7.66 34.93 -3.05
CA GLU A 644 -7.13 34.17 -4.20
C GLU A 644 -6.38 32.90 -3.76
N ARG A 645 -5.54 33.02 -2.71
CA ARG A 645 -4.85 31.87 -2.10
C ARG A 645 -5.82 30.88 -1.47
N LEU A 646 -6.91 31.35 -0.86
CA LEU A 646 -7.94 30.48 -0.30
C LEU A 646 -8.72 29.76 -1.40
N ASP A 647 -9.06 30.43 -2.50
CA ASP A 647 -9.73 29.81 -3.64
C ASP A 647 -8.88 28.70 -4.26
N GLN A 648 -7.58 28.95 -4.45
CA GLN A 648 -6.64 27.90 -4.89
C GLN A 648 -6.59 26.72 -3.91
N ARG A 649 -6.57 26.98 -2.60
CA ARG A 649 -6.58 25.93 -1.56
C ARG A 649 -7.89 25.15 -1.50
N ILE A 650 -9.03 25.82 -1.65
CA ILE A 650 -10.36 25.19 -1.70
C ILE A 650 -10.44 24.27 -2.90
N SER A 651 -10.12 24.78 -4.09
CA SER A 651 -10.13 24.01 -5.33
C SER A 651 -9.22 22.77 -5.21
N THR A 652 -7.98 22.96 -4.77
CA THR A 652 -7.03 21.84 -4.56
C THR A 652 -7.55 20.83 -3.54
N SER A 653 -8.11 21.28 -2.41
CA SER A 653 -8.61 20.39 -1.36
C SER A 653 -9.86 19.61 -1.80
N GLN A 654 -10.75 20.22 -2.58
CA GLN A 654 -11.92 19.56 -3.17
C GLN A 654 -11.50 18.47 -4.16
N VAL A 655 -10.54 18.77 -5.04
CA VAL A 655 -9.96 17.80 -5.97
C VAL A 655 -9.35 16.61 -5.22
N GLN A 656 -8.59 16.87 -4.15
CA GLN A 656 -7.99 15.82 -3.33
C GLN A 656 -9.03 14.98 -2.58
N LEU A 657 -10.12 15.59 -2.10
CA LEU A 657 -11.22 14.88 -1.46
C LEU A 657 -11.89 13.93 -2.44
N GLN A 658 -12.24 14.44 -3.62
CA GLN A 658 -12.85 13.64 -4.69
C GLN A 658 -11.96 12.46 -5.10
N ASP A 659 -10.65 12.68 -5.24
CA ASP A 659 -9.71 11.61 -5.56
C ASP A 659 -9.66 10.54 -4.46
N ARG A 660 -9.64 10.98 -3.19
CA ARG A 660 -9.63 10.07 -2.04
C ARG A 660 -10.89 9.20 -1.97
N GLU A 661 -12.06 9.79 -2.18
CA GLU A 661 -13.34 9.06 -2.19
C GLU A 661 -13.40 8.07 -3.35
N ALA A 662 -13.04 8.52 -4.56
CA ALA A 662 -13.11 7.69 -5.75
C ALA A 662 -12.05 6.56 -5.77
N ASN A 663 -10.99 6.65 -4.96
CA ASN A 663 -9.98 5.60 -4.76
C ASN A 663 -10.19 4.77 -3.49
N SER A 664 -11.26 4.98 -2.72
CA SER A 664 -11.45 4.33 -1.42
C SER A 664 -11.42 2.79 -1.52
N GLU A 665 -12.05 2.23 -2.55
CA GLU A 665 -12.20 0.79 -2.79
C GLU A 665 -11.15 0.20 -3.74
N VAL A 666 -10.19 1.00 -4.22
CA VAL A 666 -9.25 0.60 -5.29
C VAL A 666 -7.79 0.71 -4.84
N SER A 667 -7.00 -0.32 -5.10
CA SER A 667 -5.56 -0.36 -4.78
C SER A 667 -4.70 0.11 -5.96
N LEU A 668 -4.49 1.43 -6.06
CA LEU A 668 -3.68 2.06 -7.10
C LEU A 668 -2.19 1.69 -7.06
N GLY A 669 -1.66 1.35 -5.88
CA GLY A 669 -0.25 0.96 -5.73
C GLY A 669 0.03 -0.38 -6.41
N THR A 670 -0.91 -1.32 -6.32
CA THR A 670 -0.74 -2.67 -6.88
C THR A 670 -0.55 -2.63 -8.40
N SER A 671 -1.38 -1.87 -9.11
CA SER A 671 -1.29 -1.66 -10.56
C SER A 671 -0.01 -0.90 -10.94
N LYS A 672 0.23 0.25 -10.29
CA LYS A 672 1.36 1.14 -10.58
C LYS A 672 2.73 0.48 -10.42
N ILE A 673 2.91 -0.36 -9.39
CA ILE A 673 4.22 -0.90 -9.03
C ILE A 673 4.56 -2.17 -9.80
N ASN A 674 3.55 -2.96 -10.20
CA ASN A 674 3.78 -4.34 -10.66
C ASN A 674 3.31 -4.62 -12.09
N TYR A 675 2.33 -3.87 -12.61
CA TYR A 675 1.65 -4.22 -13.87
C TYR A 675 1.74 -3.12 -14.94
N ILE A 676 1.86 -1.86 -14.54
CA ILE A 676 2.08 -0.73 -15.44
C ILE A 676 3.59 -0.57 -15.66
N ASP A 677 4.01 -0.48 -16.91
CA ASP A 677 5.38 -0.14 -17.28
C ASP A 677 5.75 1.24 -16.72
N PRO A 678 6.74 1.35 -15.83
CA PRO A 678 7.10 2.61 -15.17
C PRO A 678 7.52 3.71 -16.16
N ARG A 679 7.97 3.35 -17.37
CA ARG A 679 8.31 4.31 -18.43
C ARG A 679 7.10 5.15 -18.85
N LEU A 680 5.87 4.63 -18.75
CA LEU A 680 4.64 5.39 -19.02
C LEU A 680 4.44 6.54 -18.02
N SER A 681 4.74 6.29 -16.75
CA SER A 681 4.70 7.32 -15.70
C SER A 681 5.78 8.39 -15.94
N VAL A 682 6.97 7.97 -16.38
CA VAL A 682 8.08 8.88 -16.72
C VAL A 682 7.73 9.75 -17.92
N VAL A 683 7.17 9.17 -18.99
CA VAL A 683 6.68 9.90 -20.16
C VAL A 683 5.64 10.94 -19.76
N PHE A 684 4.68 10.57 -18.90
CA PHE A 684 3.70 11.51 -18.39
C PHE A 684 4.37 12.66 -17.60
N CYS A 685 5.32 12.36 -16.72
CA CYS A 685 6.05 13.40 -16.00
C CYS A 685 6.77 14.38 -16.93
N LYS A 686 7.52 13.86 -17.91
CA LYS A 686 8.29 14.69 -18.86
C LYS A 686 7.36 15.52 -19.75
N LYS A 687 6.37 14.88 -20.39
CA LYS A 687 5.43 15.53 -21.33
C LYS A 687 4.56 16.61 -20.66
N TYR A 688 4.16 16.41 -19.40
CA TYR A 688 3.22 17.30 -18.72
C TYR A 688 3.88 18.24 -17.69
N GLY A 689 5.22 18.20 -17.55
CA GLY A 689 5.96 19.00 -16.56
C GLY A 689 5.57 18.67 -15.11
N VAL A 690 5.24 17.40 -14.84
CA VAL A 690 4.87 16.93 -13.48
C VAL A 690 6.12 16.36 -12.81
N PRO A 691 6.52 16.87 -11.63
CA PRO A 691 7.69 16.33 -10.93
C PRO A 691 7.51 14.85 -10.59
N ILE A 692 8.54 14.03 -10.87
CA ILE A 692 8.47 12.57 -10.73
C ILE A 692 8.22 12.12 -9.29
N GLU A 693 8.66 12.91 -8.31
CA GLU A 693 8.43 12.69 -6.88
C GLU A 693 6.97 12.78 -6.46
N LYS A 694 6.11 13.39 -7.30
CA LYS A 694 4.67 13.39 -7.08
C LYS A 694 4.01 12.07 -7.48
N ILE A 695 4.67 11.25 -8.30
CA ILE A 695 4.16 9.94 -8.76
C ILE A 695 4.87 8.78 -8.06
N PHE A 696 6.20 8.86 -7.92
CA PHE A 696 7.04 7.85 -7.31
C PHE A 696 7.68 8.37 -6.01
N THR A 697 7.48 7.62 -4.93
CA THR A 697 8.21 7.79 -3.67
C THR A 697 9.71 7.57 -3.90
N LYS A 698 10.57 7.96 -2.94
CA LYS A 698 12.02 7.77 -3.03
C LYS A 698 12.39 6.32 -3.39
N SER A 699 11.86 5.35 -2.64
CA SER A 699 12.04 3.91 -2.89
C SER A 699 11.59 3.44 -4.29
N LEU A 700 10.52 4.04 -4.84
CA LEU A 700 10.06 3.72 -6.20
C LEU A 700 10.93 4.39 -7.26
N ARG A 701 11.51 5.57 -6.99
CA ARG A 701 12.48 6.21 -7.89
C ARG A 701 13.76 5.41 -7.96
N GLU A 702 14.23 4.86 -6.84
CA GLU A 702 15.38 3.93 -6.81
C GLU A 702 15.07 2.64 -7.57
N LYS A 703 13.92 2.00 -7.30
CA LYS A 703 13.46 0.81 -8.03
C LYS A 703 13.39 1.01 -9.55
N PHE A 704 12.86 2.17 -9.98
CA PHE A 704 12.59 2.48 -11.38
C PHE A 704 13.60 3.45 -11.99
N LYS A 705 14.80 3.57 -11.41
CA LYS A 705 15.86 4.45 -11.92
C LYS A 705 16.15 4.19 -13.39
N TRP A 706 16.21 2.91 -13.76
CA TRP A 706 16.35 2.46 -15.14
C TRP A 706 15.29 3.04 -16.08
N ALA A 707 14.04 3.16 -15.64
CA ALA A 707 12.96 3.71 -16.45
C ALA A 707 13.01 5.24 -16.51
N ILE A 708 13.41 5.90 -15.42
CA ILE A 708 13.53 7.36 -15.34
C ILE A 708 14.60 7.89 -16.30
N GLU A 709 15.72 7.17 -16.39
CA GLU A 709 16.88 7.57 -17.18
C GLU A 709 16.82 7.08 -18.64
N SER A 710 16.12 5.98 -18.95
CA SER A 710 16.17 5.34 -20.29
C SER A 710 15.20 5.87 -21.34
N VAL A 711 14.21 6.69 -20.99
CA VAL A 711 13.18 7.15 -21.95
C VAL A 711 12.97 8.66 -21.95
N ASP A 712 12.64 9.22 -23.11
CA ASP A 712 12.18 10.60 -23.25
C ASP A 712 10.64 10.71 -23.24
N GLU A 713 10.11 11.91 -23.51
CA GLU A 713 8.66 12.18 -23.56
C GLU A 713 7.93 11.57 -24.77
N THR A 714 8.66 11.04 -25.75
CA THR A 714 8.10 10.46 -26.99
C THR A 714 7.97 8.95 -26.94
N TRP A 715 8.55 8.31 -25.93
CA TRP A 715 8.51 6.86 -25.78
C TRP A 715 7.08 6.33 -25.67
N ARG A 716 6.83 5.17 -26.29
CA ARG A 716 5.54 4.48 -26.26
C ARG A 716 5.71 2.99 -25.97
N PHE A 717 4.77 2.47 -25.19
CA PHE A 717 4.54 1.04 -25.01
C PHE A 717 3.88 0.45 -26.27
#